data_AF-A0A7C1D4S1-F1
#
_entry.id   AF-A0A7C1D4S1-F1
#
_cell.length_a   1.000
_cell.length_b   1.000
_cell.length_c   1.000
_cell.angle_alpha   90.00
_cell.angle_beta   90.00
_cell.angle_gamma   90.00
#
_symmetry.space_group_name_H-M   'P 1'
#
loop_
_entity.id
_entity.type
_entity.pdbx_description
1 polymer ?
#
loop_
_entity_poly.entity_id
_entity_poly.type
_entity_poly.pdbx_seq_one_letter_code
_entity_poly.pdbx_strand_id
1 'polypeptide(L)'
;MNRKKISALLTAMFLIVIFIGCQSGDKTMSKPNLKTEQVIKQLKQKFGDEHAERIEKGVNQAGSLWTRSDGDQADFAKFCEDYFITEKTLLETTFQRFEKNLEQISGLNLELLRTLQEPMHLDIGPMLPVDMLFANFNPFVHVNEDLFKTRVAFTALLNFPLYSLEERLKYGAEWSREKWAQARLTQRFNSRVPSPVRQKVSEAMVAADNYINNYNIYMHSLVSPDGERPFPEGLKLISHWGLRDELKALYAEKNGLERQKMIHRVMEHIVHQTIPQVVIDNPDVTWDVEKNLVKTDAEDKFASVDPELSTRYQHLLAVFQAQKDADVYFPHLPSYIDRKFQEQREIPEEQFEQLLISVLSSPLAKDVSSLIEKRLGRKLEPFDIWYNGFKPRGVYDEAYLDQVVGERYPTVESFQNDLPFILRNLGFSPDKAAFLSSKIVVDPSRGAGHAWGAERREDNAHLRTRIPQDGMKYKGFNIAIHELGHCVEQVFSLNGIDYVLLQGVPNTGFTEAFAFVFQSRDLQLLGLKRDDPAAEHLKALDTFWSTFEISGVGLVDMRIWRWMYANPKAKPEDLKKAMLKIAKDVWNEYFAPVIGIEDQTLLAIYSHIIDAGLYTPDYPLGHIISFQVEQYLKDKNLAEEMERMCKLGAITPEAWMQAAVGAPISTEPMIKAAKDAVKNF
;
A
#
# COMPACT_ATOMS: atom_id res chain seq x y z
N MET A 1 15.70 30.80 -51.28
CA MET A 1 16.29 30.37 -49.99
C MET A 1 15.88 28.92 -49.74
N ASN A 2 16.82 28.00 -49.55
CA ASN A 2 16.63 26.56 -49.78
C ASN A 2 15.92 25.86 -48.59
N ARG A 3 14.82 25.13 -48.83
CA ARG A 3 13.96 24.49 -47.80
C ARG A 3 14.73 23.60 -46.81
N LYS A 4 15.85 22.99 -47.23
CA LYS A 4 16.73 22.19 -46.36
C LYS A 4 17.43 23.00 -45.26
N LYS A 5 17.72 24.30 -45.48
CA LYS A 5 18.34 25.16 -44.46
C LYS A 5 17.35 25.62 -43.37
N ILE A 6 16.07 25.75 -43.72
CA ILE A 6 15.01 26.14 -42.78
C ILE A 6 14.67 24.98 -41.84
N SER A 7 14.60 23.75 -42.36
CA SER A 7 14.40 22.55 -41.54
C SER A 7 15.56 22.31 -40.56
N ALA A 8 16.82 22.47 -40.99
CA ALA A 8 17.97 22.32 -40.10
C ALA A 8 18.03 23.39 -38.99
N LEU A 9 17.62 24.64 -39.28
CA LEU A 9 17.54 25.70 -38.26
C LEU A 9 16.41 25.46 -37.25
N LEU A 10 15.25 24.96 -37.68
CA LEU A 10 14.13 24.62 -36.80
C LEU A 10 14.44 23.42 -35.90
N THR A 11 15.12 22.39 -36.41
CA THR A 11 15.54 21.23 -35.60
C THR A 11 16.64 21.60 -34.59
N ALA A 12 17.59 22.47 -34.97
CA ALA A 12 18.61 22.98 -34.04
C ALA A 12 18.01 23.89 -32.96
N MET A 13 17.01 24.70 -33.29
CA MET A 13 16.33 25.58 -32.33
C MET A 13 15.45 24.79 -31.35
N PHE A 14 14.84 23.68 -31.79
CA PHE A 14 14.11 22.75 -30.90
C PHE A 14 15.05 21.98 -29.95
N LEU A 15 16.21 21.54 -30.43
CA LEU A 15 17.24 20.88 -29.61
C LEU A 15 17.87 21.82 -28.57
N ILE A 16 18.04 23.11 -28.88
CA ILE A 16 18.56 24.11 -27.94
C ILE A 16 17.52 24.46 -26.86
N VAL A 17 16.22 24.49 -27.18
CA VAL A 17 15.16 24.71 -26.18
C VAL A 17 15.02 23.52 -25.21
N ILE A 18 15.24 22.29 -25.69
CA ILE A 18 15.23 21.08 -24.83
C ILE A 18 16.47 21.03 -23.91
N PHE A 19 17.65 21.42 -24.39
CA PHE A 19 18.87 21.44 -23.56
C PHE A 19 18.90 22.59 -22.54
N ILE A 20 18.29 23.75 -22.83
CA ILE A 20 18.20 24.85 -21.86
C ILE A 20 17.19 24.50 -20.76
N GLY A 21 16.07 23.83 -21.07
CA GLY A 21 15.08 23.40 -20.08
C GLY A 21 15.59 22.37 -19.06
N CYS A 22 16.48 21.46 -19.46
CA CYS A 22 17.06 20.46 -18.55
C CYS A 22 18.20 20.98 -17.65
N GLN A 23 18.89 22.07 -18.03
CA GLN A 23 19.96 22.64 -17.19
C GLN A 23 19.48 23.83 -16.31
N SER A 24 18.35 24.47 -16.64
CA SER A 24 17.85 25.60 -15.87
C SER A 24 17.14 25.21 -14.57
N GLY A 25 16.53 24.02 -14.50
CA GLY A 25 15.81 23.55 -13.30
C GLY A 25 16.73 23.35 -12.07
N ASP A 26 18.00 23.01 -12.31
CA ASP A 26 18.98 22.75 -11.23
C ASP A 26 19.52 24.04 -10.58
N LYS A 27 19.55 25.15 -11.32
CA LYS A 27 20.00 26.45 -10.76
C LYS A 27 18.92 27.15 -9.94
N THR A 28 17.65 26.96 -10.25
CA THR A 28 16.52 27.63 -9.58
C THR A 28 16.23 27.06 -8.20
N MET A 29 16.41 25.75 -8.00
CA MET A 29 16.23 25.06 -6.71
C MET A 29 17.43 25.20 -5.75
N SER A 30 18.48 25.93 -6.14
CA SER A 30 19.62 26.19 -5.26
C SER A 30 19.23 27.10 -4.10
N LYS A 31 19.83 26.86 -2.92
CA LYS A 31 19.59 27.70 -1.72
C LYS A 31 20.26 29.07 -1.86
N PRO A 32 19.58 30.18 -1.52
CA PRO A 32 20.21 31.48 -1.34
C PRO A 32 20.98 31.53 -0.01
N ASN A 33 21.87 32.51 0.14
CA ASN A 33 22.55 32.76 1.41
C ASN A 33 21.62 33.52 2.36
N LEU A 34 20.79 32.78 3.09
CA LEU A 34 19.84 33.35 4.04
C LEU A 34 20.48 33.53 5.42
N LYS A 35 20.35 34.72 5.99
CA LYS A 35 20.75 35.06 7.36
C LYS A 35 19.53 34.95 8.28
N THR A 36 19.03 33.73 8.50
CA THR A 36 17.79 33.46 9.26
C THR A 36 17.83 34.05 10.67
N GLU A 37 18.97 33.97 11.37
CA GLU A 37 19.17 34.56 12.70
C GLU A 37 18.93 36.07 12.73
N GLN A 38 19.28 36.78 11.65
CA GLN A 38 19.04 38.23 11.55
C GLN A 38 17.55 38.53 11.40
N VAL A 39 16.84 37.74 10.59
CA VAL A 39 15.39 37.86 10.40
C VAL A 39 14.65 37.55 11.70
N ILE A 40 15.03 36.47 12.39
CA ILE A 40 14.47 36.11 13.71
C ILE A 40 14.62 37.28 14.69
N LYS A 41 15.81 37.88 14.78
CA LYS A 41 16.06 39.03 15.67
C LYS A 41 15.17 40.23 15.31
N GLN A 42 15.01 40.53 14.03
CA GLN A 42 14.15 41.62 13.55
C GLN A 42 12.68 41.38 13.90
N LEU A 43 12.16 40.17 13.66
CA LEU A 43 10.78 39.83 13.98
C LEU A 43 10.51 39.87 15.48
N LYS A 44 11.42 39.36 16.33
CA LYS A 44 11.29 39.46 17.79
C LYS A 44 11.26 40.91 18.26
N GLN A 45 12.11 41.77 17.69
CA GLN A 45 12.10 43.21 18.00
C GLN A 45 10.79 43.89 17.59
N LYS A 46 10.16 43.45 16.49
CA LYS A 46 8.93 44.04 15.97
C LYS A 46 7.67 43.52 16.67
N PHE A 47 7.62 42.22 16.94
CA PHE A 47 6.41 41.51 17.36
C PHE A 47 6.42 41.06 18.82
N GLY A 48 7.55 41.13 19.52
CA GLY A 48 7.65 40.79 20.95
C GLY A 48 8.19 39.39 21.23
N ASP A 49 8.71 39.21 22.45
CA ASP A 49 9.33 37.96 22.92
C ASP A 49 8.30 36.87 23.23
N GLU A 50 7.02 37.22 23.44
CA GLU A 50 5.91 36.27 23.60
C GLU A 50 5.71 35.37 22.37
N HIS A 51 6.21 35.79 21.21
CA HIS A 51 6.16 35.03 19.95
C HIS A 51 7.49 34.37 19.59
N ALA A 52 8.52 34.45 20.46
CA ALA A 52 9.89 34.06 20.14
C ALA A 52 10.02 32.64 19.59
N GLU A 53 9.37 31.65 20.21
CA GLU A 53 9.44 30.25 19.78
C GLU A 53 8.81 30.03 18.39
N ARG A 54 7.63 30.64 18.13
CA ARG A 54 6.97 30.57 16.82
C ARG A 54 7.78 31.29 15.74
N ILE A 55 8.38 32.43 16.06
CA ILE A 55 9.25 33.16 15.14
C ILE A 55 10.46 32.31 14.78
N GLU A 56 11.16 31.76 15.78
CA GLU A 56 12.35 30.94 15.55
C GLU A 56 12.04 29.72 14.70
N LYS A 57 11.01 28.94 15.10
CA LYS A 57 10.63 27.71 14.41
C LYS A 57 10.15 28.03 12.99
N GLY A 58 9.24 28.99 12.85
CA GLY A 58 8.64 29.43 11.59
C GLY A 58 9.64 29.97 10.56
N VAL A 59 10.57 30.84 10.99
CA VAL A 59 11.60 31.38 10.09
C VAL A 59 12.58 30.29 9.67
N ASN A 60 13.00 29.41 10.58
CA ASN A 60 13.93 28.34 10.25
C ASN A 60 13.32 27.31 9.29
N GLN A 61 12.07 26.89 9.52
CA GLN A 61 11.40 25.94 8.63
C GLN A 61 11.06 26.53 7.26
N ALA A 62 10.67 27.81 7.17
CA ALA A 62 10.48 28.48 5.88
C ALA A 62 11.83 28.63 5.14
N GLY A 63 12.87 29.05 5.86
CA GLY A 63 14.22 29.23 5.29
C GLY A 63 14.87 27.92 4.81
N SER A 64 14.53 26.77 5.40
CA SER A 64 15.10 25.47 4.99
C SER A 64 14.66 25.01 3.60
N LEU A 65 13.49 25.50 3.14
CA LEU A 65 12.87 25.16 1.85
C LEU A 65 12.85 26.34 0.86
N TRP A 66 13.37 27.51 1.27
CA TRP A 66 13.48 28.70 0.43
C TRP A 66 14.62 28.54 -0.58
N THR A 67 14.34 28.89 -1.83
CA THR A 67 15.23 28.72 -2.98
C THR A 67 15.46 30.07 -3.67
N ARG A 68 16.44 30.15 -4.55
CA ARG A 68 16.70 31.38 -5.32
C ARG A 68 15.53 31.82 -6.20
N SER A 69 14.62 30.91 -6.58
CA SER A 69 13.41 31.30 -7.32
C SER A 69 12.36 32.01 -6.48
N ASP A 70 12.42 31.91 -5.16
CA ASP A 70 11.42 32.55 -4.28
C ASP A 70 11.81 33.99 -3.89
N GLY A 71 13.11 34.30 -3.99
CA GLY A 71 13.70 35.60 -3.73
C GLY A 71 15.05 35.51 -3.01
N ASP A 72 15.69 36.66 -2.80
CA ASP A 72 16.93 36.76 -2.05
C ASP A 72 16.69 36.95 -0.53
N GLN A 73 17.74 37.33 0.21
CA GLN A 73 17.64 37.61 1.65
C GLN A 73 16.65 38.71 1.99
N ALA A 74 16.56 39.77 1.19
CA ALA A 74 15.65 40.88 1.43
C ALA A 74 14.20 40.45 1.18
N ASP A 75 13.96 39.69 0.10
CA ASP A 75 12.65 39.10 -0.19
C ASP A 75 12.17 38.18 0.94
N PHE A 76 13.08 37.33 1.45
CA PHE A 76 12.78 36.41 2.55
C PHE A 76 12.44 37.17 3.84
N ALA A 77 13.27 38.16 4.22
CA ALA A 77 13.01 38.98 5.41
C ALA A 77 11.67 39.73 5.31
N LYS A 78 11.41 40.33 4.15
CA LYS A 78 10.14 41.02 3.87
C LYS A 78 8.94 40.07 3.94
N PHE A 79 9.05 38.88 3.36
CA PHE A 79 8.00 37.87 3.45
C PHE A 79 7.71 37.51 4.92
N CYS A 80 8.73 37.21 5.71
CA CYS A 80 8.57 36.89 7.12
C CYS A 80 7.92 38.04 7.90
N GLU A 81 8.28 39.28 7.60
CA GLU A 81 7.70 40.47 8.24
C GLU A 81 6.23 40.71 7.85
N ASP A 82 5.89 40.51 6.57
CA ASP A 82 4.55 40.77 6.03
C ASP A 82 3.54 39.68 6.41
N TYR A 83 3.99 38.42 6.54
CA TYR A 83 3.11 37.25 6.68
C TYR A 83 3.18 36.54 8.04
N PHE A 84 3.99 37.02 8.99
CA PHE A 84 3.93 36.51 10.37
C PHE A 84 2.71 37.06 11.11
N ILE A 85 1.91 36.16 11.68
CA ILE A 85 0.61 36.48 12.30
C ILE A 85 0.75 36.44 13.83
N THR A 86 0.62 37.60 14.46
CA THR A 86 0.61 37.75 15.93
C THR A 86 -0.79 37.63 16.53
N GLU A 87 -1.82 38.06 15.79
CA GLU A 87 -3.20 38.12 16.24
C GLU A 87 -3.87 36.73 16.19
N LYS A 88 -4.37 36.27 17.35
CA LYS A 88 -4.83 34.89 17.53
C LYS A 88 -6.03 34.53 16.64
N THR A 89 -7.03 35.40 16.52
CA THR A 89 -8.22 35.13 15.71
C THR A 89 -7.89 35.12 14.22
N LEU A 90 -6.96 35.98 13.76
CA LEU A 90 -6.44 35.92 12.40
C LEU A 90 -5.68 34.61 12.13
N LEU A 91 -4.89 34.10 13.09
CA LEU A 91 -4.18 32.83 12.95
C LEU A 91 -5.17 31.66 12.81
N GLU A 92 -6.18 31.60 13.69
CA GLU A 92 -7.25 30.59 13.65
C GLU A 92 -8.02 30.65 12.33
N THR A 93 -8.39 31.85 11.89
CA THR A 93 -9.09 32.04 10.60
C THR A 93 -8.21 31.60 9.43
N THR A 94 -6.91 31.88 9.48
CA THR A 94 -5.94 31.46 8.46
C THR A 94 -5.87 29.93 8.39
N PHE A 95 -5.78 29.27 9.54
CA PHE A 95 -5.81 27.81 9.64
C PHE A 95 -7.08 27.21 9.00
N GLN A 96 -8.26 27.75 9.33
CA GLN A 96 -9.53 27.30 8.73
C GLN A 96 -9.59 27.51 7.22
N ARG A 97 -8.93 28.54 6.67
CA ARG A 97 -8.84 28.71 5.21
C ARG A 97 -7.91 27.69 4.56
N PHE A 98 -6.82 27.31 5.22
CA PHE A 98 -5.99 26.20 4.76
C PHE A 98 -6.79 24.89 4.71
N GLU A 99 -7.51 24.55 5.78
CA GLU A 99 -8.34 23.34 5.82
C GLU A 99 -9.32 23.27 4.64
N LYS A 100 -10.15 24.32 4.50
CA LYS A 100 -11.15 24.37 3.43
C LYS A 100 -10.51 24.24 2.05
N ASN A 101 -9.44 24.99 1.79
CA ASN A 101 -8.85 25.03 0.45
C ASN A 101 -8.10 23.75 0.12
N LEU A 102 -7.40 23.15 1.09
CA LEU A 102 -6.67 21.90 0.89
C LEU A 102 -7.61 20.71 0.68
N GLU A 103 -8.77 20.68 1.36
CA GLU A 103 -9.83 19.69 1.07
C GLU A 103 -10.30 19.80 -0.39
N GLN A 104 -10.58 21.01 -0.88
CA GLN A 104 -11.03 21.20 -2.26
C GLN A 104 -9.94 20.82 -3.28
N ILE A 105 -8.68 21.19 -3.02
CA ILE A 105 -7.55 20.83 -3.89
C ILE A 105 -7.37 19.31 -3.94
N SER A 106 -7.38 18.64 -2.79
CA SER A 106 -7.22 17.18 -2.71
C SER A 106 -8.39 16.45 -3.37
N GLY A 107 -9.63 16.85 -3.09
CA GLY A 107 -10.85 16.25 -3.66
C GLY A 107 -10.94 16.34 -5.17
N LEU A 108 -10.85 17.56 -5.71
CA LEU A 108 -10.93 17.81 -7.16
C LEU A 108 -9.79 17.14 -7.92
N ASN A 109 -8.62 17.02 -7.30
CA ASN A 109 -7.52 16.26 -7.84
C ASN A 109 -7.88 14.79 -8.02
N LEU A 110 -8.34 14.17 -6.94
CA LEU A 110 -8.70 12.77 -6.95
C LEU A 110 -9.84 12.47 -7.93
N GLU A 111 -10.86 13.33 -7.96
CA GLU A 111 -12.00 13.20 -8.86
C GLU A 111 -11.54 13.19 -10.33
N LEU A 112 -10.72 14.16 -10.75
CA LEU A 112 -10.21 14.21 -12.11
C LEU A 112 -9.32 13.00 -12.44
N LEU A 113 -8.41 12.63 -11.54
CA LEU A 113 -7.53 11.48 -11.72
C LEU A 113 -8.35 10.19 -11.93
N ARG A 114 -9.34 9.97 -11.06
CA ARG A 114 -10.22 8.80 -11.14
C ARG A 114 -10.97 8.76 -12.46
N THR A 115 -11.59 9.88 -12.87
CA THR A 115 -12.35 9.96 -14.13
C THR A 115 -11.49 9.65 -15.35
N LEU A 116 -10.26 10.16 -15.41
CA LEU A 116 -9.34 9.88 -16.53
C LEU A 116 -8.84 8.42 -16.56
N GLN A 117 -8.93 7.72 -15.44
CA GLN A 117 -8.47 6.33 -15.29
C GLN A 117 -9.61 5.30 -15.32
N GLU A 118 -10.87 5.73 -15.49
CA GLU A 118 -12.03 4.83 -15.52
C GLU A 118 -11.85 3.66 -16.50
N PRO A 119 -11.43 3.84 -17.77
CA PRO A 119 -11.29 2.73 -18.70
C PRO A 119 -10.21 1.72 -18.30
N MET A 120 -9.20 2.15 -17.53
CA MET A 120 -8.12 1.29 -17.02
C MET A 120 -8.59 0.40 -15.88
N HIS A 121 -9.51 0.90 -15.06
CA HIS A 121 -9.90 0.28 -13.81
C HIS A 121 -11.27 -0.41 -13.86
N LEU A 122 -12.19 0.13 -14.66
CA LEU A 122 -13.59 -0.28 -14.69
C LEU A 122 -13.90 -1.14 -15.90
N ASP A 123 -14.71 -2.18 -15.70
CA ASP A 123 -15.18 -3.07 -16.76
C ASP A 123 -16.37 -2.44 -17.51
N ILE A 124 -16.07 -1.39 -18.28
CA ILE A 124 -17.06 -0.56 -19.00
C ILE A 124 -16.90 -0.61 -20.53
N GLY A 125 -16.15 -1.58 -21.05
CA GLY A 125 -15.87 -1.75 -22.48
C GLY A 125 -14.45 -2.20 -22.78
N PRO A 126 -13.99 -2.23 -24.05
CA PRO A 126 -12.59 -2.49 -24.38
C PRO A 126 -11.70 -1.28 -24.03
N MET A 127 -10.45 -1.54 -23.63
CA MET A 127 -9.43 -0.51 -23.45
C MET A 127 -8.90 -0.02 -24.81
N LEU A 128 -8.78 1.28 -24.98
CA LEU A 128 -8.24 1.93 -26.17
C LEU A 128 -6.76 2.34 -25.94
N PRO A 129 -5.94 2.43 -26.99
CA PRO A 129 -4.55 2.88 -26.85
C PRO A 129 -4.38 4.28 -26.22
N VAL A 130 -5.39 5.14 -26.35
CA VAL A 130 -5.39 6.49 -25.75
C VAL A 130 -5.61 6.48 -24.24
N ASP A 131 -6.23 5.42 -23.69
CA ASP A 131 -6.58 5.35 -22.27
C ASP A 131 -5.32 5.34 -21.39
N MET A 132 -4.26 4.67 -21.83
CA MET A 132 -2.96 4.71 -21.16
C MET A 132 -2.32 6.11 -21.20
N LEU A 133 -2.57 6.90 -22.25
CA LEU A 133 -2.08 8.29 -22.31
C LEU A 133 -2.83 9.19 -21.32
N PHE A 134 -4.16 9.02 -21.20
CA PHE A 134 -4.94 9.74 -20.19
C PHE A 134 -4.63 9.28 -18.76
N ALA A 135 -4.42 7.99 -18.55
CA ALA A 135 -4.06 7.45 -17.24
C ALA A 135 -2.70 7.97 -16.73
N ASN A 136 -1.77 8.26 -17.65
CA ASN A 136 -0.48 8.88 -17.36
C ASN A 136 -0.54 10.41 -17.22
N PHE A 137 -1.67 11.05 -17.57
CA PHE A 137 -1.83 12.49 -17.42
C PHE A 137 -2.25 12.84 -16.00
N ASN A 138 -1.28 13.25 -15.18
CA ASN A 138 -1.53 13.75 -13.83
C ASN A 138 -1.20 15.25 -13.74
N PRO A 139 -2.18 16.16 -13.89
CA PRO A 139 -1.91 17.60 -13.84
C PRO A 139 -1.52 18.08 -12.42
N PHE A 140 -1.65 17.24 -11.40
CA PHE A 140 -1.46 17.62 -10.00
C PHE A 140 -0.04 17.38 -9.48
N VAL A 141 0.85 16.82 -10.30
CA VAL A 141 2.29 16.68 -9.97
C VAL A 141 2.95 18.03 -9.66
N HIS A 142 2.36 19.15 -10.10
CA HIS A 142 2.84 20.52 -9.88
C HIS A 142 2.26 21.20 -8.64
N VAL A 143 1.15 20.72 -8.06
CA VAL A 143 0.40 21.46 -7.02
C VAL A 143 1.27 21.88 -5.85
N ASN A 144 2.06 20.95 -5.29
CA ASN A 144 2.93 21.26 -4.16
C ASN A 144 3.98 22.32 -4.53
N GLU A 145 4.61 22.18 -5.69
CA GLU A 145 5.60 23.15 -6.17
C GLU A 145 4.99 24.55 -6.37
N ASP A 146 3.77 24.61 -6.90
CA ASP A 146 3.06 25.86 -7.14
C ASP A 146 2.56 26.51 -5.84
N LEU A 147 2.21 25.73 -4.82
CA LEU A 147 1.93 26.24 -3.46
C LEU A 147 3.18 26.88 -2.82
N PHE A 148 4.39 26.42 -3.15
CA PHE A 148 5.62 27.11 -2.76
C PHE A 148 5.86 28.37 -3.59
N LYS A 149 5.72 28.31 -4.93
CA LYS A 149 5.90 29.47 -5.81
C LYS A 149 4.97 30.64 -5.47
N THR A 150 3.74 30.33 -5.08
CA THR A 150 2.73 31.32 -4.65
C THR A 150 2.86 31.73 -3.19
N ARG A 151 3.86 31.21 -2.47
CA ARG A 151 4.17 31.45 -1.05
C ARG A 151 3.14 30.94 -0.04
N VAL A 152 2.10 30.25 -0.49
CA VAL A 152 1.06 29.64 0.36
C VAL A 152 1.66 28.62 1.33
N ALA A 153 2.54 27.74 0.84
CA ALA A 153 3.25 26.77 1.68
C ALA A 153 4.15 27.48 2.72
N PHE A 154 4.85 28.55 2.33
CA PHE A 154 5.68 29.32 3.25
C PHE A 154 4.85 30.04 4.32
N THR A 155 3.62 30.47 4.04
CA THR A 155 2.74 31.08 5.05
C THR A 155 2.34 30.05 6.11
N ALA A 156 2.04 28.81 5.71
CA ALA A 156 1.78 27.72 6.66
C ALA A 156 3.03 27.44 7.52
N LEU A 157 4.19 27.29 6.86
CA LEU A 157 5.45 27.02 7.53
C LEU A 157 5.89 28.17 8.46
N LEU A 158 5.65 29.43 8.10
CA LEU A 158 6.03 30.56 8.94
C LEU A 158 5.20 30.65 10.23
N ASN A 159 3.94 30.24 10.18
CA ASN A 159 2.98 30.52 11.24
C ASN A 159 2.65 29.32 12.14
N PHE A 160 2.77 28.10 11.61
CA PHE A 160 2.49 26.87 12.32
C PHE A 160 3.75 26.01 12.44
N PRO A 161 3.98 25.36 13.59
CA PRO A 161 5.17 24.56 13.83
C PRO A 161 5.14 23.22 13.08
N LEU A 162 6.26 22.85 12.45
CA LEU A 162 6.51 21.49 11.95
C LEU A 162 7.09 20.62 13.08
N TYR A 163 6.59 19.40 13.26
CA TYR A 163 7.07 18.49 14.31
C TYR A 163 7.70 17.22 13.74
N SER A 164 8.79 16.76 14.34
CA SER A 164 9.40 15.47 14.05
C SER A 164 8.51 14.31 14.56
N LEU A 165 8.81 13.08 14.15
CA LEU A 165 8.15 11.91 14.74
C LEU A 165 8.42 11.83 16.25
N GLU A 166 9.65 12.08 16.70
CA GLU A 166 10.01 12.07 18.12
C GLU A 166 9.16 13.06 18.94
N GLU A 167 9.00 14.29 18.45
CA GLU A 167 8.15 15.29 19.11
C GLU A 167 6.68 14.85 19.15
N ARG A 168 6.16 14.27 18.07
CA ARG A 168 4.77 13.77 18.01
C ARG A 168 4.53 12.60 18.95
N LEU A 169 5.46 11.65 19.05
CA LEU A 169 5.35 10.53 20.00
C LEU A 169 5.45 11.02 21.45
N LYS A 170 6.33 11.98 21.72
CA LYS A 170 6.56 12.49 23.08
C LYS A 170 5.42 13.38 23.60
N TYR A 171 4.91 14.27 22.76
CA TYR A 171 3.98 15.31 23.19
C TYR A 171 2.56 15.14 22.64
N GLY A 172 2.37 14.32 21.61
CA GLY A 172 1.11 14.21 20.88
C GLY A 172 -0.07 13.72 21.71
N ALA A 173 0.18 12.93 22.76
CA ALA A 173 -0.86 12.49 23.70
C ALA A 173 -1.51 13.65 24.47
N GLU A 174 -0.81 14.78 24.62
CA GLU A 174 -1.29 15.97 25.33
C GLU A 174 -1.90 17.02 24.37
N TRP A 175 -1.82 16.79 23.05
CA TRP A 175 -2.28 17.76 22.07
C TRP A 175 -3.80 17.76 21.93
N SER A 176 -4.36 18.96 21.80
CA SER A 176 -5.73 19.12 21.31
C SER A 176 -5.86 18.63 19.87
N ARG A 177 -7.09 18.34 19.44
CA ARG A 177 -7.38 17.98 18.04
C ARG A 177 -6.98 19.08 17.06
N GLU A 178 -7.21 20.34 17.42
CA GLU A 178 -6.76 21.49 16.64
C GLU A 178 -5.24 21.51 16.47
N LYS A 179 -4.48 21.25 17.53
CA LYS A 179 -3.01 21.22 17.47
C LYS A 179 -2.50 20.07 16.61
N TRP A 180 -3.13 18.90 16.68
CA TRP A 180 -2.85 17.81 15.74
C TRP A 180 -3.10 18.24 14.29
N ALA A 181 -4.23 18.90 14.01
CA ALA A 181 -4.57 19.34 12.67
C ALA A 181 -3.59 20.41 12.14
N GLN A 182 -3.14 21.33 12.99
CA GLN A 182 -2.08 22.30 12.67
C GLN A 182 -0.73 21.61 12.40
N ALA A 183 -0.40 20.53 13.12
CA ALA A 183 0.79 19.73 12.84
C ALA A 183 0.69 19.00 11.48
N ARG A 184 -0.49 18.49 11.12
CA ARG A 184 -0.73 17.89 9.79
C ARG A 184 -0.66 18.91 8.66
N LEU A 185 -1.08 20.16 8.89
CA LEU A 185 -0.93 21.25 7.93
C LEU A 185 0.54 21.42 7.51
N THR A 186 1.46 21.52 8.47
CA THR A 186 2.87 21.78 8.18
C THR A 186 3.58 20.54 7.66
N GLN A 187 3.17 19.35 8.08
CA GLN A 187 3.67 18.08 7.53
C GLN A 187 3.45 17.99 6.01
N ARG A 188 2.32 18.47 5.47
CA ARG A 188 2.08 18.55 4.01
C ARG A 188 3.11 19.40 3.25
N PHE A 189 3.84 20.26 3.95
CA PHE A 189 4.85 21.17 3.40
C PHE A 189 6.26 20.92 3.96
N ASN A 190 6.53 19.74 4.51
CA ASN A 190 7.85 19.39 5.07
C ASN A 190 8.96 19.23 4.00
N SER A 191 8.58 19.23 2.73
CA SER A 191 9.45 18.97 1.58
C SER A 191 8.96 19.72 0.35
N ARG A 192 9.88 19.98 -0.58
CA ARG A 192 9.61 20.65 -1.86
C ARG A 192 10.30 19.90 -2.99
N VAL A 193 9.67 18.81 -3.42
CA VAL A 193 10.15 17.98 -4.54
C VAL A 193 9.71 18.60 -5.86
N PRO A 194 10.62 18.92 -6.79
CA PRO A 194 10.28 19.44 -8.11
C PRO A 194 9.38 18.48 -8.89
N SER A 195 8.45 19.05 -9.65
CA SER A 195 7.52 18.27 -10.47
C SER A 195 8.18 17.26 -11.43
N PRO A 196 9.31 17.53 -12.12
CA PRO A 196 9.96 16.52 -12.96
C PRO A 196 10.48 15.31 -12.17
N VAL A 197 10.85 15.50 -10.90
CA VAL A 197 11.31 14.42 -10.02
C VAL A 197 10.12 13.59 -9.55
N ARG A 198 9.02 14.23 -9.15
CA ARG A 198 7.76 13.54 -8.82
C ARG A 198 7.22 12.74 -10.01
N GLN A 199 7.29 13.31 -11.21
CA GLN A 199 6.88 12.64 -12.44
C GLN A 199 7.69 11.37 -12.70
N LYS A 200 9.03 11.42 -12.55
CA LYS A 200 9.89 10.22 -12.67
C LYS A 200 9.53 9.12 -11.68
N VAL A 201 9.17 9.48 -10.44
CA VAL A 201 8.68 8.51 -9.43
C VAL A 201 7.40 7.85 -9.92
N SER A 202 6.43 8.65 -10.39
CA SER A 202 5.17 8.13 -10.93
C SER A 202 5.39 7.20 -12.12
N GLU A 203 6.25 7.58 -13.06
CA GLU A 203 6.59 6.78 -14.24
C GLU A 203 7.24 5.44 -13.86
N ALA A 204 8.17 5.44 -12.91
CA ALA A 204 8.83 4.23 -12.45
C ALA A 204 7.85 3.27 -11.75
N MET A 205 6.94 3.80 -10.92
CA MET A 205 5.91 3.00 -10.24
C MET A 205 4.90 2.43 -11.24
N VAL A 206 4.37 3.23 -12.17
CA VAL A 206 3.45 2.76 -13.22
C VAL A 206 4.11 1.70 -14.11
N ALA A 207 5.38 1.87 -14.46
CA ALA A 207 6.11 0.87 -15.25
C ALA A 207 6.28 -0.46 -14.50
N ALA A 208 6.54 -0.42 -13.19
CA ALA A 208 6.65 -1.61 -12.35
C ALA A 208 5.29 -2.31 -12.16
N ASP A 209 4.23 -1.55 -11.88
CA ASP A 209 2.85 -2.06 -11.77
C ASP A 209 2.39 -2.69 -13.10
N ASN A 210 2.62 -2.02 -14.22
CA ASN A 210 2.30 -2.57 -15.54
C ASN A 210 3.06 -3.86 -15.84
N TYR A 211 4.34 -3.95 -15.44
CA TYR A 211 5.11 -5.19 -15.54
C TYR A 211 4.45 -6.32 -14.75
N ILE A 212 4.03 -6.08 -13.50
CA ILE A 212 3.37 -7.09 -12.66
C ILE A 212 1.99 -7.47 -13.20
N ASN A 213 1.17 -6.51 -13.61
CA ASN A 213 -0.20 -6.73 -14.09
C ASN A 213 -0.27 -7.52 -15.39
N ASN A 214 0.77 -7.43 -16.23
CA ASN A 214 0.88 -8.22 -17.45
C ASN A 214 1.70 -9.52 -17.25
N TYR A 215 2.17 -9.81 -16.04
CA TYR A 215 2.95 -11.01 -15.76
C TYR A 215 2.04 -12.21 -15.46
N ASN A 216 1.57 -12.88 -16.50
CA ASN A 216 0.68 -14.03 -16.37
C ASN A 216 1.34 -15.33 -16.80
N ILE A 217 0.94 -16.42 -16.16
CA ILE A 217 1.32 -17.79 -16.51
C ILE A 217 0.06 -18.53 -16.95
N TYR A 218 0.12 -19.11 -18.15
CA TYR A 218 -0.91 -20.00 -18.67
C TYR A 218 -0.67 -21.39 -18.08
N MET A 219 -1.38 -21.71 -17.00
CA MET A 219 -1.14 -22.94 -16.23
C MET A 219 -1.45 -24.21 -17.02
N HIS A 220 -2.42 -24.16 -17.93
CA HIS A 220 -2.76 -25.27 -18.82
C HIS A 220 -1.63 -25.63 -19.81
N SER A 221 -0.72 -24.68 -20.04
CA SER A 221 0.44 -24.86 -20.90
C SER A 221 1.61 -25.56 -20.21
N LEU A 222 1.53 -25.78 -18.89
CA LEU A 222 2.57 -26.46 -18.13
C LEU A 222 2.45 -27.98 -18.29
N VAL A 223 3.60 -28.64 -18.40
CA VAL A 223 3.69 -30.10 -18.44
C VAL A 223 4.66 -30.63 -17.39
N SER A 224 4.38 -31.83 -16.91
CA SER A 224 5.32 -32.62 -16.11
C SER A 224 6.45 -33.18 -16.99
N PRO A 225 7.56 -33.68 -16.40
CA PRO A 225 8.62 -34.36 -17.14
C PRO A 225 8.14 -35.54 -18.01
N ASP A 226 7.02 -36.14 -17.65
CA ASP A 226 6.37 -37.27 -18.32
C ASP A 226 5.35 -36.82 -19.40
N GLY A 227 5.17 -35.51 -19.57
CA GLY A 227 4.29 -34.90 -20.58
C GLY A 227 2.83 -34.73 -20.14
N GLU A 228 2.51 -34.96 -18.86
CA GLU A 228 1.15 -34.76 -18.34
C GLU A 228 0.83 -33.28 -18.15
N ARG A 229 -0.41 -32.89 -18.41
CA ARG A 229 -0.93 -31.53 -18.16
C ARG A 229 -1.80 -31.54 -16.90
N PRO A 230 -1.29 -31.04 -15.75
CA PRO A 230 -2.00 -31.20 -14.48
C PRO A 230 -3.06 -30.11 -14.22
N PHE A 231 -3.07 -29.03 -15.01
CA PHE A 231 -3.98 -27.88 -14.82
C PHE A 231 -5.09 -27.84 -15.89
N PRO A 232 -6.28 -27.33 -15.53
CA PRO A 232 -7.42 -27.26 -16.46
C PRO A 232 -7.19 -26.24 -17.57
N GLU A 233 -7.79 -26.49 -18.74
CA GLU A 233 -7.74 -25.61 -19.90
C GLU A 233 -8.23 -24.19 -19.57
N GLY A 234 -7.58 -23.18 -20.14
CA GLY A 234 -7.94 -21.78 -19.93
C GLY A 234 -7.47 -21.15 -18.61
N LEU A 235 -6.89 -21.93 -17.67
CA LEU A 235 -6.38 -21.37 -16.42
C LEU A 235 -5.18 -20.44 -16.69
N LYS A 236 -5.40 -19.14 -16.42
CA LYS A 236 -4.41 -18.06 -16.55
C LYS A 236 -4.28 -17.38 -15.19
N LEU A 237 -3.07 -17.37 -14.63
CA LEU A 237 -2.79 -16.82 -13.31
C LEU A 237 -1.74 -15.72 -13.40
N ILE A 238 -2.05 -14.56 -12.84
CA ILE A 238 -1.04 -13.53 -12.56
C ILE A 238 -0.03 -14.05 -11.55
N SER A 239 1.24 -13.67 -11.73
CA SER A 239 2.42 -14.16 -10.99
C SER A 239 2.18 -14.43 -9.50
N HIS A 240 2.46 -13.50 -8.60
CA HIS A 240 2.51 -13.76 -7.18
C HIS A 240 1.17 -14.25 -6.58
N TRP A 241 0.14 -13.41 -6.50
CA TRP A 241 -1.07 -13.77 -5.76
C TRP A 241 -1.97 -14.76 -6.50
N GLY A 242 -1.99 -14.75 -7.83
CA GLY A 242 -2.72 -15.74 -8.61
C GLY A 242 -2.17 -17.15 -8.40
N LEU A 243 -0.85 -17.32 -8.53
CA LEU A 243 -0.19 -18.60 -8.26
C LEU A 243 -0.34 -19.02 -6.79
N ARG A 244 -0.18 -18.10 -5.84
CA ARG A 244 -0.33 -18.38 -4.40
C ARG A 244 -1.75 -18.84 -4.06
N ASP A 245 -2.76 -18.16 -4.60
CA ASP A 245 -4.17 -18.48 -4.30
C ASP A 245 -4.56 -19.83 -4.90
N GLU A 246 -4.12 -20.14 -6.13
CA GLU A 246 -4.30 -21.47 -6.72
C GLU A 246 -3.60 -22.56 -5.88
N LEU A 247 -2.36 -22.31 -5.44
CA LEU A 247 -1.64 -23.23 -4.55
C LEU A 247 -2.41 -23.49 -3.25
N LYS A 248 -3.02 -22.45 -2.67
CA LYS A 248 -3.87 -22.57 -1.48
C LYS A 248 -5.15 -23.37 -1.74
N ALA A 249 -5.77 -23.21 -2.90
CA ALA A 249 -6.97 -23.98 -3.27
C ALA A 249 -6.69 -25.49 -3.32
N LEU A 250 -5.49 -25.87 -3.78
CA LEU A 250 -5.08 -27.26 -3.95
C LEU A 250 -4.91 -28.05 -2.62
N TYR A 251 -4.94 -27.42 -1.44
CA TYR A 251 -4.98 -28.15 -0.16
C TYR A 251 -6.26 -28.96 0.05
N ALA A 252 -7.34 -28.62 -0.66
CA ALA A 252 -8.59 -29.38 -0.62
C ALA A 252 -8.57 -30.61 -1.56
N GLU A 253 -7.63 -30.66 -2.50
CA GLU A 253 -7.58 -31.67 -3.55
C GLU A 253 -6.77 -32.91 -3.13
N LYS A 254 -7.33 -34.10 -3.36
CA LYS A 254 -6.71 -35.38 -2.96
C LYS A 254 -5.30 -35.59 -3.53
N ASN A 255 -5.05 -35.08 -4.73
CA ASN A 255 -3.76 -35.16 -5.43
C ASN A 255 -3.18 -33.75 -5.70
N GLY A 256 -3.51 -32.77 -4.85
CA GLY A 256 -3.10 -31.38 -5.04
C GLY A 256 -1.58 -31.15 -4.89
N LEU A 257 -0.87 -31.99 -4.14
CA LEU A 257 0.53 -31.77 -3.77
C LEU A 257 1.47 -31.59 -4.97
N GLU A 258 1.37 -32.44 -5.99
CA GLU A 258 2.25 -32.35 -7.16
C GLU A 258 1.98 -31.07 -7.98
N ARG A 259 0.74 -30.59 -7.99
CA ARG A 259 0.38 -29.29 -8.58
C ARG A 259 0.93 -28.13 -7.76
N GLN A 260 0.88 -28.22 -6.42
CA GLN A 260 1.47 -27.24 -5.53
C GLN A 260 2.99 -27.13 -5.73
N LYS A 261 3.68 -28.28 -5.86
CA LYS A 261 5.12 -28.32 -6.16
C LYS A 261 5.43 -27.69 -7.53
N MET A 262 4.65 -27.99 -8.56
CA MET A 262 4.84 -27.38 -9.88
C MET A 262 4.64 -25.85 -9.83
N ILE A 263 3.61 -25.35 -9.12
CA ILE A 263 3.41 -23.91 -8.91
C ILE A 263 4.61 -23.30 -8.16
N HIS A 264 5.05 -23.94 -7.08
CA HIS A 264 6.22 -23.49 -6.34
C HIS A 264 7.45 -23.39 -7.24
N ARG A 265 7.66 -24.38 -8.11
CA ARG A 265 8.77 -24.38 -9.07
C ARG A 265 8.67 -23.24 -10.10
N VAL A 266 7.46 -22.94 -10.58
CA VAL A 266 7.22 -21.75 -11.42
C VAL A 266 7.65 -20.48 -10.67
N MET A 267 7.27 -20.33 -9.40
CA MET A 267 7.66 -19.18 -8.58
C MET A 267 9.18 -19.08 -8.39
N GLU A 268 9.87 -20.21 -8.19
CA GLU A 268 11.33 -20.24 -8.15
C GLU A 268 11.93 -19.73 -9.47
N HIS A 269 11.42 -20.19 -10.62
CA HIS A 269 11.90 -19.71 -11.93
C HIS A 269 11.70 -18.20 -12.12
N ILE A 270 10.58 -17.65 -11.66
CA ILE A 270 10.30 -16.21 -11.67
C ILE A 270 11.31 -15.47 -10.80
N VAL A 271 11.46 -15.87 -9.53
CA VAL A 271 12.34 -15.19 -8.56
C VAL A 271 13.81 -15.28 -8.96
N HIS A 272 14.25 -16.44 -9.45
CA HIS A 272 15.61 -16.62 -9.94
C HIS A 272 15.85 -15.97 -11.31
N GLN A 273 14.78 -15.48 -11.97
CA GLN A 273 14.81 -14.92 -13.31
C GLN A 273 15.43 -15.90 -14.33
N THR A 274 15.05 -17.17 -14.19
CA THR A 274 15.40 -18.28 -15.09
C THR A 274 14.20 -18.76 -15.90
N ILE A 275 13.02 -18.25 -15.61
CA ILE A 275 11.82 -18.46 -16.42
C ILE A 275 12.09 -18.06 -17.87
N PRO A 276 11.73 -18.91 -18.85
CA PRO A 276 11.74 -18.59 -20.27
C PRO A 276 10.94 -17.33 -20.58
N GLN A 277 11.56 -16.34 -21.23
CA GLN A 277 10.89 -15.09 -21.56
C GLN A 277 9.60 -15.31 -22.37
N VAL A 278 9.61 -16.30 -23.26
CA VAL A 278 8.51 -16.63 -24.17
C VAL A 278 7.27 -17.19 -23.46
N VAL A 279 7.39 -17.62 -22.20
CA VAL A 279 6.26 -18.20 -21.43
C VAL A 279 5.41 -17.13 -20.75
N ILE A 280 5.98 -15.94 -20.53
CA ILE A 280 5.29 -14.84 -19.84
C ILE A 280 4.18 -14.32 -20.74
N ASP A 281 2.95 -14.39 -20.25
CA ASP A 281 1.72 -13.98 -20.92
C ASP A 281 1.51 -14.57 -22.33
N ASN A 282 1.95 -15.81 -22.55
CA ASN A 282 1.85 -16.48 -23.83
C ASN A 282 1.12 -17.84 -23.75
N PRO A 283 -0.05 -18.00 -24.41
CA PRO A 283 -0.76 -19.29 -24.44
C PRO A 283 -0.17 -20.30 -25.43
N ASP A 284 0.59 -19.85 -26.44
CA ASP A 284 0.97 -20.64 -27.62
C ASP A 284 2.28 -21.44 -27.43
N VAL A 285 2.65 -21.70 -26.19
CA VAL A 285 3.84 -22.45 -25.81
C VAL A 285 3.51 -23.52 -24.79
N THR A 286 4.30 -24.59 -24.75
CA THR A 286 4.25 -25.61 -23.71
C THR A 286 5.55 -25.60 -22.93
N TRP A 287 5.47 -25.60 -21.59
CA TRP A 287 6.64 -25.48 -20.71
C TRP A 287 6.79 -26.69 -19.79
N ASP A 288 7.89 -27.44 -19.95
CA ASP A 288 8.36 -28.41 -18.97
C ASP A 288 9.08 -27.62 -17.86
N VAL A 289 8.36 -27.41 -16.76
CA VAL A 289 8.80 -26.54 -15.66
C VAL A 289 10.03 -27.10 -14.96
N GLU A 290 10.13 -28.42 -14.81
CA GLU A 290 11.25 -29.06 -14.09
C GLU A 290 12.55 -29.01 -14.88
N LYS A 291 12.49 -29.37 -16.17
CA LYS A 291 13.66 -29.29 -17.06
C LYS A 291 13.94 -27.87 -17.53
N ASN A 292 12.99 -26.96 -17.31
CA ASN A 292 12.98 -25.59 -17.80
C ASN A 292 13.12 -25.49 -19.34
N LEU A 293 12.38 -26.34 -20.06
CA LEU A 293 12.41 -26.41 -21.52
C LEU A 293 11.06 -26.00 -22.11
N VAL A 294 11.09 -25.29 -23.23
CA VAL A 294 9.89 -24.82 -23.92
C VAL A 294 9.76 -25.52 -25.26
N LYS A 295 8.52 -25.82 -25.63
CA LYS A 295 8.09 -26.27 -26.95
C LYS A 295 7.14 -25.22 -27.52
N THR A 296 7.35 -24.81 -28.76
CA THR A 296 6.48 -23.85 -29.46
C THR A 296 5.68 -24.56 -30.55
N ASP A 297 4.57 -23.98 -31.00
CA ASP A 297 3.80 -24.57 -32.10
C ASP A 297 4.58 -24.65 -33.43
N ALA A 298 5.57 -23.77 -33.61
CA ALA A 298 6.45 -23.77 -34.78
C ALA A 298 7.53 -24.87 -34.70
N GLU A 299 7.93 -25.28 -33.51
CA GLU A 299 8.99 -26.25 -33.26
C GLU A 299 8.50 -27.34 -32.28
N ASP A 300 8.15 -28.50 -32.83
CA ASP A 300 7.59 -29.66 -32.10
C ASP A 300 8.62 -30.38 -31.20
N LYS A 301 9.60 -29.66 -30.63
CA LYS A 301 10.66 -30.18 -29.76
C LYS A 301 10.90 -29.25 -28.58
N PHE A 302 11.10 -29.84 -27.40
CA PHE A 302 11.53 -29.11 -26.23
C PHE A 302 12.97 -28.63 -26.39
N ALA A 303 13.18 -27.33 -26.22
CA ALA A 303 14.48 -26.68 -26.27
C ALA A 303 14.64 -25.69 -25.12
N SER A 304 15.90 -25.44 -24.75
CA SER A 304 16.22 -24.31 -23.87
C SER A 304 16.08 -23.03 -24.69
N VAL A 305 15.41 -22.03 -24.11
CA VAL A 305 15.20 -20.71 -24.71
C VAL A 305 15.70 -19.65 -23.75
N ASP A 306 15.85 -18.41 -24.26
CA ASP A 306 16.38 -17.32 -23.46
C ASP A 306 15.48 -17.02 -22.24
N PRO A 307 16.07 -16.90 -21.04
CA PRO A 307 15.34 -16.53 -19.84
C PRO A 307 14.99 -15.03 -19.84
N GLU A 308 14.10 -14.62 -18.95
CA GLU A 308 13.73 -13.22 -18.72
C GLU A 308 14.90 -12.30 -18.32
N LEU A 309 16.02 -12.87 -17.82
CA LEU A 309 17.14 -12.14 -17.22
C LEU A 309 16.66 -11.24 -16.08
N SER A 310 17.41 -10.25 -15.61
CA SER A 310 17.05 -9.50 -14.38
C SER A 310 16.01 -8.38 -14.55
N THR A 311 15.01 -8.56 -15.42
CA THR A 311 13.97 -7.57 -15.72
C THR A 311 13.15 -7.20 -14.48
N ARG A 312 12.73 -8.18 -13.67
CA ARG A 312 12.04 -7.97 -12.38
C ARG A 312 12.80 -7.00 -11.47
N TYR A 313 14.11 -7.19 -11.36
CA TYR A 313 14.97 -6.40 -10.49
C TYR A 313 15.34 -5.05 -11.10
N GLN A 314 15.31 -4.93 -12.43
CA GLN A 314 15.44 -3.64 -13.10
C GLN A 314 14.28 -2.70 -12.73
N HIS A 315 13.04 -3.21 -12.66
CA HIS A 315 11.89 -2.42 -12.22
C HIS A 315 12.05 -1.94 -10.78
N LEU A 316 12.39 -2.83 -9.84
CA LEU A 316 12.65 -2.43 -8.45
C LEU A 316 13.77 -1.39 -8.33
N LEU A 317 14.87 -1.58 -9.06
CA LEU A 317 15.99 -0.64 -9.06
C LEU A 317 15.60 0.73 -9.64
N ALA A 318 14.74 0.77 -10.66
CA ALA A 318 14.21 2.00 -11.23
C ALA A 318 13.33 2.76 -10.22
N VAL A 319 12.46 2.06 -9.50
CA VAL A 319 11.66 2.63 -8.40
C VAL A 319 12.57 3.19 -7.31
N PHE A 320 13.58 2.42 -6.88
CA PHE A 320 14.56 2.89 -5.89
C PHE A 320 15.30 4.14 -6.36
N GLN A 321 15.80 4.16 -7.59
CA GLN A 321 16.56 5.31 -8.11
C GLN A 321 15.68 6.55 -8.21
N ALA A 322 14.43 6.42 -8.67
CA ALA A 322 13.49 7.53 -8.73
C ALA A 322 13.17 8.08 -7.33
N GLN A 323 12.97 7.21 -6.34
CA GLN A 323 12.75 7.64 -4.94
C GLN A 323 13.99 8.30 -4.35
N LYS A 324 15.17 7.76 -4.64
CA LYS A 324 16.45 8.31 -4.19
C LYS A 324 16.75 9.69 -4.80
N ASP A 325 16.36 9.92 -6.05
CA ASP A 325 16.46 11.24 -6.69
C ASP A 325 15.63 12.30 -5.94
N ALA A 326 14.57 11.89 -5.25
CA ALA A 326 13.75 12.79 -4.44
C ALA A 326 14.38 13.14 -3.08
N ASP A 327 15.30 12.32 -2.55
CA ASP A 327 15.82 12.43 -1.17
C ASP A 327 16.40 13.81 -0.83
N VAL A 328 17.11 14.42 -1.79
CA VAL A 328 17.76 15.73 -1.59
C VAL A 328 16.77 16.87 -1.30
N TYR A 329 15.48 16.66 -1.58
CA TYR A 329 14.40 17.61 -1.35
C TYR A 329 13.66 17.39 -0.03
N PHE A 330 14.07 16.41 0.77
CA PHE A 330 13.56 16.11 2.11
C PHE A 330 14.63 16.40 3.18
N PRO A 331 14.77 17.65 3.64
CA PRO A 331 15.86 18.05 4.53
C PRO A 331 15.85 17.34 5.90
N HIS A 332 14.68 16.86 6.34
CA HIS A 332 14.49 16.22 7.64
C HIS A 332 14.23 14.71 7.54
N LEU A 333 14.05 14.17 6.32
CA LEU A 333 13.76 12.76 6.04
C LEU A 333 14.58 12.31 4.83
N PRO A 334 15.91 12.23 4.96
CA PRO A 334 16.86 12.18 3.84
C PRO A 334 16.91 10.84 3.09
N SER A 335 16.01 9.91 3.39
CA SER A 335 15.86 8.65 2.67
C SER A 335 14.38 8.28 2.54
N TYR A 336 14.05 7.48 1.53
CA TYR A 336 12.71 6.89 1.39
C TYR A 336 12.34 6.00 2.58
N ILE A 337 13.32 5.36 3.23
CA ILE A 337 13.12 4.59 4.46
C ILE A 337 12.61 5.52 5.56
N ASP A 338 13.26 6.67 5.78
CA ASP A 338 12.81 7.67 6.75
C ASP A 338 11.40 8.16 6.46
N ARG A 339 11.07 8.43 5.20
CA ARG A 339 9.70 8.84 4.80
C ARG A 339 8.68 7.75 5.09
N LYS A 340 9.00 6.49 4.77
CA LYS A 340 8.10 5.35 5.00
C LYS A 340 7.83 5.09 6.48
N PHE A 341 8.85 5.17 7.33
CA PHE A 341 8.68 4.88 8.76
C PHE A 341 8.29 6.10 9.58
N GLN A 342 8.96 7.23 9.39
CA GLN A 342 8.77 8.40 10.25
C GLN A 342 7.58 9.27 9.84
N GLU A 343 7.24 9.32 8.55
CA GLU A 343 6.14 10.15 8.03
C GLU A 343 4.89 9.35 7.70
N GLN A 344 5.00 8.22 6.98
CA GLN A 344 3.82 7.44 6.57
C GLN A 344 3.33 6.50 7.67
N ARG A 345 4.21 5.68 8.25
CA ARG A 345 3.82 4.76 9.34
C ARG A 345 3.72 5.45 10.68
N GLU A 346 4.55 6.46 10.91
CA GLU A 346 4.74 7.13 12.20
C GLU A 346 5.11 6.16 13.33
N ILE A 347 5.93 5.16 12.97
CA ILE A 347 6.53 4.18 13.88
C ILE A 347 8.02 4.13 13.53
N PRO A 348 8.94 4.33 14.50
CA PRO A 348 10.37 4.18 14.24
C PRO A 348 10.69 2.82 13.62
N GLU A 349 11.55 2.80 12.59
CA GLU A 349 11.85 1.59 11.82
C GLU A 349 12.27 0.41 12.71
N GLU A 350 13.14 0.67 13.70
CA GLU A 350 13.60 -0.35 14.64
C GLU A 350 12.45 -0.93 15.46
N GLN A 351 11.55 -0.09 15.98
CA GLN A 351 10.38 -0.55 16.74
C GLN A 351 9.44 -1.37 15.86
N PHE A 352 9.25 -0.95 14.61
CA PHE A 352 8.47 -1.69 13.64
C PHE A 352 9.08 -3.07 13.36
N GLU A 353 10.39 -3.13 13.09
CA GLU A 353 11.12 -4.38 12.87
C GLU A 353 10.97 -5.34 14.06
N GLN A 354 11.03 -4.82 15.29
CA GLN A 354 10.82 -5.63 16.50
C GLN A 354 9.41 -6.24 16.59
N LEU A 355 8.37 -5.57 16.09
CA LEU A 355 7.03 -6.17 16.02
C LEU A 355 7.05 -7.41 15.12
N LEU A 356 7.66 -7.34 13.94
CA LEU A 356 7.74 -8.48 13.01
C LEU A 356 8.59 -9.60 13.59
N ILE A 357 9.77 -9.26 14.12
CA ILE A 357 10.69 -10.24 14.75
C ILE A 357 10.01 -10.94 15.92
N SER A 358 9.19 -10.24 16.71
CA SER A 358 8.48 -10.87 17.84
C SER A 358 7.54 -12.00 17.42
N VAL A 359 6.90 -11.89 16.24
CA VAL A 359 6.07 -12.97 15.68
C VAL A 359 6.95 -14.08 15.11
N LEU A 360 7.96 -13.72 14.31
CA LEU A 360 8.86 -14.66 13.65
C LEU A 360 9.72 -15.49 14.61
N SER A 361 10.10 -14.91 15.75
CA SER A 361 10.91 -15.57 16.78
C SER A 361 10.06 -16.30 17.83
N SER A 362 8.73 -16.29 17.70
CA SER A 362 7.84 -16.93 18.66
C SER A 362 8.03 -18.45 18.63
N PRO A 363 8.33 -19.11 19.77
CA PRO A 363 8.49 -20.58 19.81
C PRO A 363 7.19 -21.31 19.42
N LEU A 364 6.05 -20.62 19.52
CA LEU A 364 4.74 -21.10 19.11
C LEU A 364 4.71 -21.53 17.63
N ALA A 365 5.53 -20.94 16.77
CA ALA A 365 5.59 -21.31 15.35
C ALA A 365 5.86 -22.79 15.13
N LYS A 366 6.68 -23.42 15.99
CA LYS A 366 6.97 -24.88 15.94
C LYS A 366 5.78 -25.74 16.34
N ASP A 367 4.99 -25.27 17.32
CA ASP A 367 3.80 -26.00 17.76
C ASP A 367 2.71 -25.92 16.69
N VAL A 368 2.53 -24.73 16.08
CA VAL A 368 1.60 -24.53 14.97
C VAL A 368 2.03 -25.34 13.75
N SER A 369 3.32 -25.34 13.40
CA SER A 369 3.82 -26.12 12.27
C SER A 369 3.64 -27.63 12.47
N SER A 370 3.83 -28.13 13.70
CA SER A 370 3.55 -29.52 14.07
C SER A 370 2.07 -29.87 13.90
N LEU A 371 1.17 -28.96 14.24
CA LEU A 371 -0.27 -29.13 14.01
C LEU A 371 -0.61 -29.15 12.51
N ILE A 372 0.07 -28.32 11.70
CA ILE A 372 -0.07 -28.35 10.24
C ILE A 372 0.41 -29.68 9.67
N GLU A 373 1.58 -30.19 10.08
CA GLU A 373 2.09 -31.52 9.66
C GLU A 373 1.08 -32.63 9.98
N LYS A 374 0.54 -32.63 11.22
CA LYS A 374 -0.48 -33.59 11.66
C LYS A 374 -1.73 -33.55 10.78
N ARG A 375 -2.18 -32.34 10.38
CA ARG A 375 -3.35 -32.16 9.52
C ARG A 375 -3.10 -32.54 8.06
N LEU A 376 -1.90 -32.27 7.54
CA LEU A 376 -1.51 -32.61 6.18
C LEU A 376 -1.18 -34.10 6.02
N GLY A 377 -0.76 -34.78 7.10
CA GLY A 377 -0.30 -36.17 7.06
C GLY A 377 1.05 -36.33 6.34
N ARG A 378 1.81 -35.25 6.18
CA ARG A 378 3.14 -35.21 5.55
C ARG A 378 4.01 -34.15 6.22
N LYS A 379 5.32 -34.21 5.93
CA LYS A 379 6.25 -33.13 6.26
C LYS A 379 5.90 -31.85 5.50
N LEU A 380 6.26 -30.73 6.12
CA LEU A 380 6.04 -29.42 5.50
C LEU A 380 6.95 -29.23 4.30
N GLU A 381 6.39 -28.58 3.30
CA GLU A 381 7.06 -28.03 2.13
C GLU A 381 7.22 -26.51 2.34
N PRO A 382 8.12 -25.83 1.61
CA PRO A 382 8.34 -24.39 1.77
C PRO A 382 7.06 -23.56 1.60
N PHE A 383 6.19 -23.96 0.68
CA PHE A 383 4.92 -23.28 0.43
C PHE A 383 3.85 -23.49 1.51
N ASP A 384 4.07 -24.35 2.51
CA ASP A 384 3.12 -24.52 3.62
C ASP A 384 3.10 -23.34 4.60
N ILE A 385 3.99 -22.34 4.43
CA ILE A 385 3.79 -21.01 5.00
C ILE A 385 2.43 -20.40 4.61
N TRP A 386 1.84 -20.86 3.49
CA TRP A 386 0.54 -20.45 3.00
C TRP A 386 -0.61 -21.39 3.37
N TYR A 387 -0.36 -22.38 4.22
CA TYR A 387 -1.39 -23.30 4.69
C TYR A 387 -2.64 -22.56 5.17
N ASN A 388 -3.79 -22.86 4.56
CA ASN A 388 -5.08 -22.23 4.85
C ASN A 388 -6.05 -23.18 5.56
N GLY A 389 -5.60 -24.36 6.02
CA GLY A 389 -6.49 -25.35 6.64
C GLY A 389 -6.87 -25.07 8.11
N PHE A 390 -6.39 -23.96 8.67
CA PHE A 390 -6.98 -23.36 9.86
C PHE A 390 -8.18 -22.49 9.54
N LYS A 391 -8.33 -22.04 8.29
CA LYS A 391 -9.60 -21.44 7.89
C LYS A 391 -10.69 -22.49 8.08
N PRO A 392 -11.86 -22.06 8.55
CA PRO A 392 -12.99 -22.94 8.66
C PRO A 392 -13.24 -23.62 7.31
N ARG A 393 -13.11 -24.95 7.24
CA ARG A 393 -13.71 -25.68 6.13
C ARG A 393 -15.21 -25.57 6.36
N GLY A 394 -15.87 -24.72 5.58
CA GLY A 394 -17.29 -24.46 5.74
C GLY A 394 -18.08 -25.78 5.68
N VAL A 395 -19.24 -25.78 6.34
CA VAL A 395 -20.33 -26.70 5.98
C VAL A 395 -20.73 -26.51 4.51
N TYR A 396 -20.40 -25.34 3.95
CA TYR A 396 -20.68 -24.88 2.61
C TYR A 396 -19.46 -25.03 1.73
N ASP A 397 -19.61 -25.73 0.60
CA ASP A 397 -18.60 -25.75 -0.46
C ASP A 397 -18.66 -24.45 -1.29
N GLU A 398 -17.59 -24.19 -2.06
CA GLU A 398 -17.47 -22.97 -2.86
C GLU A 398 -18.56 -22.87 -3.93
N ALA A 399 -18.99 -23.99 -4.52
CA ALA A 399 -20.04 -24.01 -5.54
C ALA A 399 -21.39 -23.57 -4.98
N TYR A 400 -21.74 -24.01 -3.76
CA TYR A 400 -22.92 -23.56 -3.05
C TYR A 400 -22.83 -22.06 -2.72
N LEU A 401 -21.66 -21.60 -2.24
CA LEU A 401 -21.46 -20.18 -1.93
C LEU A 401 -21.56 -19.31 -3.19
N ASP A 402 -21.01 -19.76 -4.32
CA ASP A 402 -21.15 -19.11 -5.63
C ASP A 402 -22.61 -19.03 -6.06
N GLN A 403 -23.39 -20.08 -5.86
CA GLN A 403 -24.83 -20.05 -6.14
C GLN A 403 -25.56 -19.01 -5.27
N VAL A 404 -25.36 -19.06 -3.94
CA VAL A 404 -26.03 -18.16 -2.99
C VAL A 404 -25.70 -16.69 -3.28
N VAL A 405 -24.43 -16.40 -3.55
CA VAL A 405 -23.95 -15.05 -3.83
C VAL A 405 -24.43 -14.60 -5.22
N GLY A 406 -24.36 -15.45 -6.24
CA GLY A 406 -24.79 -15.13 -7.59
C GLY A 406 -26.30 -14.87 -7.70
N GLU A 407 -27.12 -15.64 -6.96
CA GLU A 407 -28.57 -15.41 -6.87
C GLU A 407 -28.90 -14.08 -6.17
N ARG A 408 -28.11 -13.70 -5.16
CA ARG A 408 -28.34 -12.46 -4.39
C ARG A 408 -27.83 -11.23 -5.12
N TYR A 409 -26.68 -11.34 -5.78
CA TYR A 409 -25.99 -10.23 -6.45
C TYR A 409 -25.67 -10.57 -7.91
N PRO A 410 -26.68 -10.68 -8.78
CA PRO A 410 -26.48 -10.92 -10.21
C PRO A 410 -25.79 -9.75 -10.92
N THR A 411 -25.79 -8.55 -10.33
CA THR A 411 -25.26 -7.31 -10.93
C THR A 411 -24.60 -6.40 -9.90
N VAL A 412 -23.78 -5.46 -10.36
CA VAL A 412 -23.25 -4.34 -9.53
C VAL A 412 -24.38 -3.56 -8.86
N GLU A 413 -25.44 -3.25 -9.59
CA GLU A 413 -26.60 -2.52 -9.07
C GLU A 413 -27.29 -3.28 -7.92
N SER A 414 -27.43 -4.61 -8.02
CA SER A 414 -28.00 -5.41 -6.93
C SER A 414 -27.15 -5.39 -5.67
N PHE A 415 -25.82 -5.37 -5.80
CA PHE A 415 -24.92 -5.25 -4.64
C PHE A 415 -24.96 -3.84 -4.03
N GLN A 416 -24.95 -2.78 -4.87
CA GLN A 416 -25.11 -1.39 -4.44
C GLN A 416 -26.40 -1.19 -3.62
N ASN A 417 -27.51 -1.73 -4.12
CA ASN A 417 -28.82 -1.58 -3.48
C ASN A 417 -28.93 -2.33 -2.15
N ASP A 418 -28.10 -3.35 -1.93
CA ASP A 418 -28.11 -4.13 -0.68
C ASP A 418 -27.16 -3.60 0.40
N LEU A 419 -26.30 -2.61 0.09
CA LEU A 419 -25.41 -1.99 1.09
C LEU A 419 -26.12 -1.57 2.39
N PRO A 420 -27.32 -0.94 2.38
CA PRO A 420 -28.03 -0.61 3.62
C PRO A 420 -28.40 -1.84 4.45
N PHE A 421 -28.67 -2.99 3.82
CA PHE A 421 -28.95 -4.24 4.54
C PHE A 421 -27.68 -4.86 5.10
N ILE A 422 -26.62 -4.96 4.29
CA ILE A 422 -25.30 -5.45 4.71
C ILE A 422 -24.81 -4.67 5.94
N LEU A 423 -24.84 -3.34 5.87
CA LEU A 423 -24.41 -2.47 6.97
C LEU A 423 -25.27 -2.63 8.23
N ARG A 424 -26.60 -2.78 8.09
CA ARG A 424 -27.45 -3.06 9.27
C ARG A 424 -27.11 -4.39 9.95
N ASN A 425 -26.75 -5.41 9.17
CA ASN A 425 -26.31 -6.70 9.73
C ASN A 425 -24.93 -6.64 10.39
N LEU A 426 -24.12 -5.61 10.08
CA LEU A 426 -22.88 -5.29 10.80
C LEU A 426 -23.11 -4.46 12.07
N GLY A 427 -24.37 -4.11 12.38
CA GLY A 427 -24.76 -3.39 13.59
C GLY A 427 -24.97 -1.88 13.40
N PHE A 428 -24.87 -1.35 12.18
CA PHE A 428 -25.15 0.06 11.92
C PHE A 428 -26.64 0.36 12.06
N SER A 429 -26.97 1.52 12.66
CA SER A 429 -28.35 1.99 12.71
C SER A 429 -28.88 2.28 11.29
N PRO A 430 -30.21 2.27 11.07
CA PRO A 430 -30.79 2.57 9.75
C PRO A 430 -30.28 3.88 9.14
N ASP A 431 -30.20 4.94 9.94
CA ASP A 431 -29.73 6.26 9.48
C ASP A 431 -28.25 6.23 9.09
N LYS A 432 -27.42 5.52 9.86
CA LYS A 432 -25.98 5.38 9.56
C LYS A 432 -25.74 4.52 8.34
N ALA A 433 -26.47 3.42 8.19
CA ALA A 433 -26.40 2.56 7.02
C ALA A 433 -26.83 3.33 5.75
N ALA A 434 -27.89 4.14 5.82
CA ALA A 434 -28.33 4.99 4.73
C ALA A 434 -27.28 6.06 4.37
N PHE A 435 -26.71 6.73 5.37
CA PHE A 435 -25.64 7.71 5.18
C PHE A 435 -24.41 7.08 4.49
N LEU A 436 -23.89 5.99 5.03
CA LEU A 436 -22.74 5.27 4.44
C LEU A 436 -23.05 4.83 3.00
N SER A 437 -24.22 4.23 2.77
CA SER A 437 -24.61 3.79 1.41
C SER A 437 -24.72 4.95 0.43
N SER A 438 -25.12 6.15 0.88
CA SER A 438 -25.16 7.35 0.03
C SER A 438 -23.76 7.90 -0.33
N LYS A 439 -22.73 7.47 0.42
CA LYS A 439 -21.34 7.90 0.28
C LYS A 439 -20.42 6.83 -0.33
N ILE A 440 -20.97 5.68 -0.71
CA ILE A 440 -20.23 4.56 -1.29
C ILE A 440 -20.86 4.19 -2.63
N VAL A 441 -20.06 4.21 -3.68
CA VAL A 441 -20.42 3.78 -5.04
C VAL A 441 -19.77 2.43 -5.30
N VAL A 442 -20.54 1.44 -5.75
CA VAL A 442 -20.02 0.14 -6.19
C VAL A 442 -19.75 0.21 -7.69
N ASP A 443 -18.51 -0.09 -8.06
CA ASP A 443 -18.02 -0.02 -9.44
C ASP A 443 -17.64 -1.42 -9.97
N PRO A 444 -17.87 -1.69 -11.28
CA PRO A 444 -17.44 -2.94 -11.91
C PRO A 444 -15.92 -2.95 -12.11
N SER A 445 -15.18 -3.79 -11.37
CA SER A 445 -13.72 -3.89 -11.48
C SER A 445 -13.28 -4.73 -12.67
N ARG A 446 -12.25 -4.28 -13.42
CA ARG A 446 -11.47 -5.16 -14.32
C ARG A 446 -10.53 -6.08 -13.55
N GLY A 447 -9.88 -5.53 -12.52
CA GLY A 447 -8.90 -6.23 -11.68
C GLY A 447 -9.55 -7.00 -10.53
N ALA A 448 -8.74 -7.39 -9.55
CA ALA A 448 -9.20 -8.16 -8.38
C ALA A 448 -10.25 -7.44 -7.51
N GLY A 449 -10.32 -6.11 -7.58
CA GLY A 449 -11.13 -5.25 -6.71
C GLY A 449 -10.23 -4.29 -5.92
N HIS A 450 -10.73 -3.10 -5.60
CA HIS A 450 -10.02 -2.13 -4.77
C HIS A 450 -10.95 -0.99 -4.32
N ALA A 451 -10.86 -0.60 -3.05
CA ALA A 451 -11.48 0.58 -2.50
C ALA A 451 -10.71 1.84 -2.89
N TRP A 452 -11.42 2.92 -3.17
CA TRP A 452 -10.84 4.24 -3.40
C TRP A 452 -11.61 5.29 -2.61
N GLY A 453 -11.04 5.72 -1.49
CA GLY A 453 -11.65 6.73 -0.62
C GLY A 453 -11.79 8.09 -1.31
N ALA A 454 -12.72 8.90 -0.82
CA ALA A 454 -12.82 10.31 -1.21
C ALA A 454 -11.78 11.17 -0.47
N GLU A 455 -11.44 12.32 -1.03
CA GLU A 455 -10.51 13.31 -0.45
C GLU A 455 -11.21 14.63 -0.08
N ARG A 456 -12.53 14.67 -0.29
CA ARG A 456 -13.40 15.81 -0.03
C ARG A 456 -14.81 15.32 0.30
N ARG A 457 -15.44 15.93 1.30
CA ARG A 457 -16.73 15.46 1.84
C ARG A 457 -17.88 15.45 0.84
N GLU A 458 -17.85 16.29 -0.19
CA GLU A 458 -18.86 16.27 -1.24
C GLU A 458 -18.83 14.99 -2.09
N ASP A 459 -17.67 14.34 -2.20
CA ASP A 459 -17.45 13.19 -3.06
C ASP A 459 -17.78 11.86 -2.36
N ASN A 460 -17.84 10.79 -3.15
CA ASN A 460 -18.10 9.43 -2.68
C ASN A 460 -16.83 8.57 -2.73
N ALA A 461 -16.75 7.61 -1.81
CA ALA A 461 -15.80 6.50 -1.89
C ALA A 461 -16.28 5.48 -2.92
N HIS A 462 -15.35 4.80 -3.57
CA HIS A 462 -15.63 3.82 -4.62
C HIS A 462 -15.16 2.43 -4.22
N LEU A 463 -16.10 1.50 -4.13
CA LEU A 463 -15.88 0.08 -3.88
C LEU A 463 -15.84 -0.62 -5.25
N ARG A 464 -14.65 -0.94 -5.75
CA ARG A 464 -14.54 -1.73 -6.98
C ARG A 464 -14.54 -3.21 -6.65
N THR A 465 -15.41 -3.97 -7.29
CA THR A 465 -15.42 -5.43 -7.20
C THR A 465 -15.79 -6.06 -8.53
N ARG A 466 -15.33 -7.30 -8.76
CA ARG A 466 -15.59 -8.03 -9.99
C ARG A 466 -16.89 -8.81 -9.86
N ILE A 467 -17.87 -8.49 -10.72
CA ILE A 467 -19.14 -9.21 -10.83
C ILE A 467 -19.29 -9.65 -12.29
N PRO A 468 -19.01 -10.93 -12.59
CA PRO A 468 -19.21 -11.51 -13.92
C PRO A 468 -20.66 -11.41 -14.42
N GLN A 469 -20.86 -11.66 -15.71
CA GLN A 469 -22.21 -11.64 -16.34
C GLN A 469 -23.17 -12.70 -15.76
N ASP A 470 -22.64 -13.80 -15.23
CA ASP A 470 -23.42 -14.86 -14.59
C ASP A 470 -23.59 -14.66 -13.07
N GLY A 471 -23.28 -13.46 -12.57
CA GLY A 471 -23.44 -13.05 -11.17
C GLY A 471 -22.16 -13.13 -10.35
N MET A 472 -22.19 -12.50 -9.17
CA MET A 472 -21.04 -12.43 -8.27
C MET A 472 -20.66 -13.83 -7.76
N LYS A 473 -19.36 -14.13 -7.75
CA LYS A 473 -18.79 -15.35 -7.14
C LYS A 473 -18.42 -15.10 -5.68
N TYR A 474 -18.36 -16.15 -4.86
CA TYR A 474 -18.05 -16.04 -3.44
C TYR A 474 -16.69 -15.37 -3.17
N LYS A 475 -15.65 -15.70 -3.95
CA LYS A 475 -14.36 -14.99 -3.86
C LYS A 475 -14.52 -13.49 -4.12
N GLY A 476 -15.31 -13.10 -5.13
CA GLY A 476 -15.61 -11.71 -5.44
C GLY A 476 -16.42 -11.01 -4.32
N PHE A 477 -17.34 -11.73 -3.68
CA PHE A 477 -18.07 -11.23 -2.51
C PHE A 477 -17.17 -11.03 -1.30
N ASN A 478 -16.32 -12.01 -0.97
CA ASN A 478 -15.38 -11.90 0.14
C ASN A 478 -14.44 -10.68 -0.03
N ILE A 479 -13.97 -10.44 -1.26
CA ILE A 479 -13.22 -9.23 -1.61
C ILE A 479 -14.11 -7.98 -1.48
N ALA A 480 -15.33 -7.99 -2.02
CA ALA A 480 -16.23 -6.84 -1.92
C ALA A 480 -16.52 -6.42 -0.46
N ILE A 481 -16.63 -7.38 0.45
CA ILE A 481 -16.81 -7.10 1.89
C ILE A 481 -15.53 -6.53 2.51
N HIS A 482 -14.35 -6.99 2.09
CA HIS A 482 -13.06 -6.38 2.48
C HIS A 482 -13.00 -4.91 2.02
N GLU A 483 -13.25 -4.66 0.73
CA GLU A 483 -13.27 -3.29 0.17
C GLU A 483 -14.34 -2.41 0.81
N LEU A 484 -15.49 -2.97 1.19
CA LEU A 484 -16.52 -2.25 1.94
C LEU A 484 -16.00 -1.76 3.29
N GLY A 485 -15.17 -2.56 3.99
CA GLY A 485 -14.53 -2.16 5.24
C GLY A 485 -13.64 -0.92 5.07
N HIS A 486 -12.84 -0.88 4.00
CA HIS A 486 -12.08 0.32 3.63
C HIS A 486 -12.99 1.52 3.36
N CYS A 487 -14.02 1.36 2.53
CA CYS A 487 -14.92 2.46 2.19
C CYS A 487 -15.66 3.01 3.41
N VAL A 488 -16.12 2.14 4.33
CA VAL A 488 -16.78 2.60 5.57
C VAL A 488 -15.80 3.37 6.46
N GLU A 489 -14.56 2.89 6.60
CA GLU A 489 -13.51 3.62 7.32
C GLU A 489 -13.30 5.00 6.69
N GLN A 490 -13.01 5.05 5.40
CA GLN A 490 -12.74 6.28 4.64
C GLN A 490 -13.90 7.27 4.71
N VAL A 491 -15.16 6.80 4.65
CA VAL A 491 -16.33 7.67 4.80
C VAL A 491 -16.39 8.25 6.20
N PHE A 492 -16.18 7.48 7.27
CA PHE A 492 -16.21 8.01 8.62
C PHE A 492 -15.02 8.90 8.96
N SER A 493 -13.81 8.51 8.55
CA SER A 493 -12.58 9.25 8.82
C SER A 493 -12.47 10.53 7.99
N LEU A 494 -13.31 10.71 6.97
CA LEU A 494 -13.48 11.98 6.24
C LEU A 494 -14.72 12.77 6.70
N ASN A 495 -15.90 12.16 6.69
CA ASN A 495 -17.16 12.89 6.90
C ASN A 495 -17.47 13.09 8.39
N GLY A 496 -16.94 12.22 9.26
CA GLY A 496 -17.12 12.29 10.71
C GLY A 496 -16.05 13.10 11.44
N ILE A 497 -14.99 13.54 10.74
CA ILE A 497 -13.85 14.25 11.34
C ILE A 497 -14.15 15.74 11.51
N ASP A 498 -13.68 16.30 12.63
CA ASP A 498 -13.82 17.71 12.99
C ASP A 498 -12.84 18.62 12.22
N TYR A 499 -11.62 18.17 12.00
CA TYR A 499 -10.59 18.85 11.20
C TYR A 499 -10.23 17.98 10.00
N VAL A 500 -10.40 18.50 8.77
CA VAL A 500 -10.14 17.71 7.56
C VAL A 500 -8.66 17.34 7.41
N LEU A 501 -7.77 18.12 8.03
CA LEU A 501 -6.36 17.77 8.09
C LEU A 501 -6.06 16.54 8.95
N LEU A 502 -7.04 16.06 9.73
CA LEU A 502 -7.00 14.78 10.46
C LEU A 502 -7.73 13.66 9.73
N GLN A 503 -8.16 13.86 8.48
CA GLN A 503 -8.86 12.81 7.73
C GLN A 503 -8.03 11.52 7.64
N GLY A 504 -8.71 10.38 7.58
CA GLY A 504 -8.09 9.05 7.56
C GLY A 504 -7.78 8.50 8.95
N VAL A 505 -7.13 7.35 8.96
CA VAL A 505 -6.58 6.67 10.15
C VAL A 505 -5.04 6.74 10.12
N PRO A 506 -4.30 6.39 11.19
CA PRO A 506 -2.88 6.70 11.31
C PRO A 506 -2.00 6.29 10.12
N ASN A 507 -2.23 5.10 9.55
CA ASN A 507 -1.52 4.60 8.36
C ASN A 507 -2.28 3.43 7.72
N THR A 508 -1.77 2.93 6.59
CA THR A 508 -2.39 1.84 5.81
C THR A 508 -2.66 0.57 6.62
N GLY A 509 -1.82 0.22 7.60
CA GLY A 509 -2.06 -0.93 8.47
C GLY A 509 -3.39 -0.83 9.25
N PHE A 510 -3.82 0.38 9.64
CA PHE A 510 -5.12 0.58 10.28
C PHE A 510 -6.29 0.45 9.29
N THR A 511 -6.13 0.95 8.07
CA THR A 511 -7.12 0.81 7.00
C THR A 511 -7.32 -0.67 6.63
N GLU A 512 -6.23 -1.45 6.52
CA GLU A 512 -6.27 -2.91 6.37
C GLU A 512 -6.97 -3.60 7.54
N ALA A 513 -6.70 -3.15 8.77
CA ALA A 513 -7.30 -3.75 9.96
C ALA A 513 -8.84 -3.71 9.95
N PHE A 514 -9.44 -2.60 9.51
CA PHE A 514 -10.90 -2.48 9.36
C PHE A 514 -11.44 -3.35 8.23
N ALA A 515 -10.72 -3.47 7.12
CA ALA A 515 -11.11 -4.35 6.03
C ALA A 515 -11.11 -5.83 6.46
N PHE A 516 -10.11 -6.28 7.23
CA PHE A 516 -10.09 -7.64 7.80
C PHE A 516 -11.24 -7.90 8.80
N VAL A 517 -11.60 -6.89 9.61
CA VAL A 517 -12.76 -6.98 10.51
C VAL A 517 -14.04 -7.26 9.73
N PHE A 518 -14.26 -6.56 8.60
CA PHE A 518 -15.40 -6.78 7.72
C PHE A 518 -15.34 -8.14 7.03
N GLN A 519 -14.20 -8.44 6.39
CA GLN A 519 -13.99 -9.67 5.64
C GLN A 519 -14.24 -10.94 6.49
N SER A 520 -13.92 -10.89 7.79
CA SER A 520 -14.15 -12.03 8.70
C SER A 520 -15.62 -12.33 9.02
N ARG A 521 -16.55 -11.47 8.58
CA ARG A 521 -18.01 -11.58 8.77
C ARG A 521 -18.76 -11.92 7.48
N ASP A 522 -18.06 -12.19 6.37
CA ASP A 522 -18.65 -12.48 5.07
C ASP A 522 -19.77 -13.55 5.09
N LEU A 523 -19.55 -14.71 5.71
CA LEU A 523 -20.56 -15.77 5.81
C LEU A 523 -21.77 -15.33 6.66
N GLN A 524 -21.53 -14.60 7.75
CA GLN A 524 -22.61 -14.03 8.57
C GLN A 524 -23.49 -13.10 7.73
N LEU A 525 -22.91 -12.29 6.84
CA LEU A 525 -23.64 -11.38 5.94
C LEU A 525 -24.44 -12.13 4.88
N LEU A 526 -24.05 -13.36 4.55
CA LEU A 526 -24.87 -14.26 3.73
C LEU A 526 -26.03 -14.90 4.52
N GLY A 527 -26.14 -14.66 5.82
CA GLY A 527 -27.10 -15.32 6.70
C GLY A 527 -26.69 -16.77 7.04
N LEU A 528 -25.47 -17.15 6.71
CA LEU A 528 -24.93 -18.47 6.96
C LEU A 528 -24.26 -18.47 8.33
N LYS A 529 -24.78 -19.29 9.24
CA LYS A 529 -24.20 -19.47 10.56
C LYS A 529 -23.16 -20.58 10.53
N ARG A 530 -22.20 -20.44 11.44
CA ARG A 530 -21.26 -21.50 11.79
C ARG A 530 -21.27 -21.68 13.30
N ASP A 531 -21.93 -22.74 13.76
CA ASP A 531 -21.86 -23.19 15.14
C ASP A 531 -20.69 -24.17 15.26
N ASP A 532 -19.47 -23.62 15.28
CA ASP A 532 -18.23 -24.40 15.49
C ASP A 532 -17.56 -23.93 16.79
N PRO A 533 -17.57 -24.74 17.86
CA PRO A 533 -16.92 -24.40 19.12
C PRO A 533 -15.41 -24.14 18.97
N ALA A 534 -14.77 -24.66 17.93
CA ALA A 534 -13.36 -24.45 17.61
C ALA A 534 -13.10 -23.20 16.76
N ALA A 535 -14.14 -22.47 16.34
CA ALA A 535 -14.07 -21.33 15.44
C ALA A 535 -13.04 -20.27 15.85
N GLU A 536 -13.07 -19.84 17.11
CA GLU A 536 -12.16 -18.81 17.63
C GLU A 536 -10.72 -19.31 17.67
N HIS A 537 -10.50 -20.55 18.09
CA HIS A 537 -9.17 -21.15 18.14
C HIS A 537 -8.56 -21.29 16.75
N LEU A 538 -9.35 -21.74 15.78
CA LEU A 538 -8.94 -21.82 14.37
C LEU A 538 -8.62 -20.45 13.78
N LYS A 539 -9.45 -19.42 14.04
CA LYS A 539 -9.17 -18.04 13.61
C LYS A 539 -7.84 -17.54 14.19
N ALA A 540 -7.59 -17.79 15.48
CA ALA A 540 -6.33 -17.39 16.12
C ALA A 540 -5.10 -18.06 15.50
N LEU A 541 -5.18 -19.37 15.19
CA LEU A 541 -4.11 -20.11 14.50
C LEU A 541 -3.88 -19.58 13.07
N ASP A 542 -4.96 -19.34 12.32
CA ASP A 542 -4.90 -18.81 10.96
C ASP A 542 -4.27 -17.41 10.92
N THR A 543 -4.70 -16.51 11.82
CA THR A 543 -4.14 -15.15 11.88
C THR A 543 -2.68 -15.18 12.32
N PHE A 544 -2.31 -16.00 13.32
CA PHE A 544 -0.91 -16.12 13.73
C PHE A 544 -0.03 -16.66 12.59
N TRP A 545 -0.44 -17.75 11.92
CA TRP A 545 0.33 -18.35 10.83
C TRP A 545 0.47 -17.41 9.62
N SER A 546 -0.63 -16.74 9.24
CA SER A 546 -0.61 -15.73 8.17
C SER A 546 0.26 -14.53 8.53
N THR A 547 0.27 -14.11 9.79
CA THR A 547 1.13 -13.00 10.26
C THR A 547 2.59 -13.42 10.29
N PHE A 548 2.90 -14.64 10.74
CA PHE A 548 4.25 -15.22 10.71
C PHE A 548 4.82 -15.22 9.29
N GLU A 549 4.04 -15.68 8.32
CA GLU A 549 4.41 -15.69 6.91
C GLU A 549 4.72 -14.28 6.37
N ILE A 550 3.75 -13.36 6.43
CA ILE A 550 3.90 -12.03 5.83
C ILE A 550 4.89 -11.13 6.60
N SER A 551 5.18 -11.42 7.87
CA SER A 551 6.25 -10.75 8.62
C SER A 551 7.63 -11.05 8.05
N GLY A 552 7.86 -12.29 7.57
CA GLY A 552 9.09 -12.68 6.89
C GLY A 552 9.30 -11.90 5.59
N VAL A 553 8.22 -11.76 4.82
CA VAL A 553 8.21 -10.95 3.59
C VAL A 553 8.50 -9.47 3.90
N GLY A 554 7.86 -8.91 4.93
CA GLY A 554 8.11 -7.55 5.40
C GLY A 554 9.58 -7.30 5.75
N LEU A 555 10.25 -8.25 6.42
CA LEU A 555 11.68 -8.17 6.70
C LEU A 555 12.53 -8.20 5.43
N VAL A 556 12.18 -9.02 4.43
CA VAL A 556 12.89 -9.04 3.13
C VAL A 556 12.80 -7.68 2.44
N ASP A 557 11.62 -7.07 2.42
CA ASP A 557 11.39 -5.74 1.83
C ASP A 557 12.19 -4.65 2.57
N MET A 558 12.16 -4.64 3.90
CA MET A 558 12.97 -3.71 4.70
C MET A 558 14.48 -3.88 4.43
N ARG A 559 14.97 -5.13 4.45
CA ARG A 559 16.39 -5.43 4.26
C ARG A 559 16.87 -5.12 2.84
N ILE A 560 16.06 -5.34 1.79
CA ILE A 560 16.47 -5.02 0.41
C ILE A 560 16.55 -3.50 0.19
N TRP A 561 15.65 -2.71 0.79
CA TRP A 561 15.74 -1.25 0.72
C TRP A 561 16.99 -0.72 1.42
N ARG A 562 17.31 -1.22 2.63
CA ARG A 562 18.59 -0.91 3.31
C ARG A 562 19.78 -1.26 2.43
N TRP A 563 19.75 -2.42 1.77
CA TRP A 563 20.81 -2.86 0.87
C TRP A 563 20.97 -1.92 -0.35
N MET A 564 19.88 -1.48 -0.97
CA MET A 564 19.93 -0.55 -2.10
C MET A 564 20.51 0.82 -1.70
N TYR A 565 20.15 1.34 -0.52
CA TYR A 565 20.77 2.55 0.02
C TYR A 565 22.27 2.39 0.31
N ALA A 566 22.70 1.22 0.78
CA ALA A 566 24.11 0.89 0.96
C ALA A 566 24.85 0.68 -0.38
N ASN A 567 24.13 0.34 -1.46
CA ASN A 567 24.67 0.01 -2.78
C ASN A 567 23.99 0.83 -3.90
N PRO A 568 24.04 2.18 -3.87
CA PRO A 568 23.22 3.02 -4.75
C PRO A 568 23.61 2.99 -6.23
N LYS A 569 24.67 2.25 -6.59
CA LYS A 569 25.16 2.07 -7.98
C LYS A 569 25.04 0.61 -8.44
N ALA A 570 24.34 -0.23 -7.68
CA ALA A 570 24.11 -1.63 -8.01
C ALA A 570 23.46 -1.78 -9.39
N LYS A 571 23.79 -2.87 -10.09
CA LYS A 571 23.10 -3.28 -11.32
C LYS A 571 21.95 -4.23 -10.98
N PRO A 572 20.98 -4.46 -11.90
CA PRO A 572 19.90 -5.42 -11.69
C PRO A 572 20.38 -6.82 -11.25
N GLU A 573 21.52 -7.29 -11.79
CA GLU A 573 22.13 -8.57 -11.40
C GLU A 573 22.65 -8.59 -9.96
N ASP A 574 23.17 -7.47 -9.48
CA ASP A 574 23.64 -7.35 -8.09
C ASP A 574 22.44 -7.33 -7.14
N LEU A 575 21.38 -6.60 -7.52
CA LEU A 575 20.13 -6.53 -6.76
C LEU A 575 19.44 -7.90 -6.69
N LYS A 576 19.40 -8.66 -7.79
CA LYS A 576 18.91 -10.04 -7.79
C LYS A 576 19.66 -10.88 -6.76
N LYS A 577 21.00 -10.91 -6.83
CA LYS A 577 21.83 -11.68 -5.90
C LYS A 577 21.58 -11.27 -4.44
N ALA A 578 21.46 -9.97 -4.19
CA ALA A 578 21.14 -9.44 -2.87
C ALA A 578 19.76 -9.89 -2.38
N MET A 579 18.73 -9.79 -3.22
CA MET A 579 17.38 -10.24 -2.89
C MET A 579 17.36 -11.73 -2.54
N LEU A 580 17.95 -12.58 -3.39
CA LEU A 580 17.98 -14.03 -3.16
C LEU A 580 18.74 -14.35 -1.86
N LYS A 581 19.85 -13.65 -1.59
CA LYS A 581 20.58 -13.82 -0.35
C LYS A 581 19.74 -13.40 0.87
N ILE A 582 19.13 -12.22 0.83
CA ILE A 582 18.32 -11.69 1.93
C ILE A 582 17.11 -12.60 2.20
N ALA A 583 16.43 -13.09 1.17
CA ALA A 583 15.33 -14.03 1.31
C ALA A 583 15.78 -15.32 2.01
N LYS A 584 16.93 -15.88 1.59
CA LYS A 584 17.52 -17.06 2.24
C LYS A 584 17.96 -16.80 3.67
N ASP A 585 18.57 -15.65 3.95
CA ASP A 585 19.00 -15.30 5.30
C ASP A 585 17.78 -15.22 6.24
N VAL A 586 16.72 -14.50 5.84
CA VAL A 586 15.46 -14.41 6.61
C VAL A 586 14.82 -15.79 6.76
N TRP A 587 14.80 -16.58 5.69
CA TRP A 587 14.27 -17.94 5.72
C TRP A 587 15.03 -18.83 6.71
N ASN A 588 16.35 -18.86 6.62
CA ASN A 588 17.20 -19.69 7.49
C ASN A 588 17.12 -19.26 8.95
N GLU A 589 16.97 -17.96 9.20
CA GLU A 589 16.84 -17.40 10.54
C GLU A 589 15.51 -17.79 11.21
N TYR A 590 14.38 -17.70 10.49
CA TYR A 590 13.05 -17.80 11.12
C TYR A 590 12.19 -18.98 10.65
N PHE A 591 12.32 -19.41 9.38
CA PHE A 591 11.46 -20.42 8.77
C PHE A 591 12.10 -21.80 8.76
N ALA A 592 13.38 -21.93 8.43
CA ALA A 592 14.07 -23.23 8.44
C ALA A 592 13.98 -23.96 9.80
N PRO A 593 14.07 -23.30 10.97
CA PRO A 593 13.88 -23.96 12.26
C PRO A 593 12.45 -24.46 12.52
N VAL A 594 11.47 -24.01 11.74
CA VAL A 594 10.03 -24.31 11.87
C VAL A 594 9.56 -25.31 10.81
N ILE A 595 10.05 -25.16 9.57
CA ILE A 595 9.68 -25.95 8.39
C ILE A 595 10.64 -27.14 8.17
N GLY A 596 11.92 -27.00 8.54
CA GLY A 596 12.94 -28.03 8.40
C GLY A 596 13.65 -28.07 7.03
N ILE A 597 13.50 -27.03 6.21
CA ILE A 597 14.15 -26.89 4.90
C ILE A 597 14.91 -25.57 4.87
N GLU A 598 16.16 -25.57 4.41
CA GLU A 598 17.03 -24.38 4.34
C GLU A 598 17.05 -23.77 2.92
N ASP A 599 17.61 -22.57 2.82
CA ASP A 599 17.98 -21.88 1.58
C ASP A 599 16.85 -21.61 0.57
N GLN A 600 15.63 -21.40 1.06
CA GLN A 600 14.48 -21.09 0.22
C GLN A 600 14.41 -19.60 -0.13
N THR A 601 13.91 -19.31 -1.33
CA THR A 601 13.77 -17.94 -1.88
C THR A 601 12.32 -17.50 -2.01
N LEU A 602 11.37 -18.32 -1.52
CA LEU A 602 9.93 -18.12 -1.69
C LEU A 602 9.46 -16.74 -1.23
N LEU A 603 10.03 -16.18 -0.16
CA LEU A 603 9.67 -14.85 0.35
C LEU A 603 9.88 -13.71 -0.67
N ALA A 604 10.74 -13.90 -1.68
CA ALA A 604 11.00 -12.90 -2.73
C ALA A 604 9.99 -12.93 -3.90
N ILE A 605 9.03 -13.86 -3.92
CA ILE A 605 7.99 -13.92 -4.96
C ILE A 605 7.03 -12.74 -4.91
N TYR A 606 6.87 -12.12 -3.75
CA TYR A 606 5.91 -11.05 -3.49
C TYR A 606 6.08 -9.87 -4.45
N SER A 607 5.18 -9.75 -5.43
CA SER A 607 5.23 -8.69 -6.46
C SER A 607 5.14 -7.28 -5.89
N HIS A 608 4.46 -7.10 -4.75
CA HIS A 608 4.41 -5.84 -4.00
C HIS A 608 5.79 -5.26 -3.63
N ILE A 609 6.82 -6.12 -3.50
CA ILE A 609 8.20 -5.66 -3.26
C ILE A 609 8.73 -4.91 -4.49
N ILE A 610 8.26 -5.23 -5.69
CA ILE A 610 8.72 -4.69 -6.97
C ILE A 610 8.00 -3.39 -7.34
N ASP A 611 6.68 -3.34 -7.19
CA ASP A 611 5.83 -2.25 -7.73
C ASP A 611 5.37 -1.21 -6.70
N ALA A 612 5.19 -1.59 -5.43
CA ALA A 612 4.63 -0.71 -4.39
C ALA A 612 5.70 -0.03 -3.51
N GLY A 613 6.91 -0.60 -3.45
CA GLY A 613 8.09 -0.03 -2.78
C GLY A 613 7.96 0.13 -1.25
N LEU A 614 8.55 -0.79 -0.50
CA LEU A 614 8.57 -0.82 0.96
C LEU A 614 7.15 -0.80 1.56
N TYR A 615 6.26 -1.61 0.98
CA TYR A 615 4.83 -1.68 1.29
C TYR A 615 4.44 -2.97 2.02
N THR A 616 5.10 -4.10 1.71
CA THR A 616 4.75 -5.39 2.36
C THR A 616 4.82 -5.39 3.89
N PRO A 617 5.62 -4.53 4.58
CA PRO A 617 5.56 -4.42 6.03
C PRO A 617 4.20 -3.97 6.59
N ASP A 618 3.33 -3.32 5.81
CA ASP A 618 2.02 -2.83 6.31
C ASP A 618 1.00 -3.96 6.55
N TYR A 619 1.10 -5.09 5.85
CA TYR A 619 0.22 -6.25 6.05
C TYR A 619 0.33 -6.90 7.44
N PRO A 620 1.54 -7.28 7.94
CA PRO A 620 1.64 -7.84 9.29
C PRO A 620 1.19 -6.82 10.35
N LEU A 621 1.46 -5.53 10.16
CA LEU A 621 0.94 -4.49 11.05
C LEU A 621 -0.60 -4.51 11.06
N GLY A 622 -1.23 -4.59 9.88
CA GLY A 622 -2.69 -4.69 9.76
C GLY A 622 -3.28 -5.92 10.45
N HIS A 623 -2.64 -7.10 10.35
CA HIS A 623 -3.07 -8.29 11.09
C HIS A 623 -2.98 -8.07 12.61
N ILE A 624 -1.88 -7.49 13.11
CA ILE A 624 -1.66 -7.23 14.54
C ILE A 624 -2.75 -6.30 15.08
N ILE A 625 -2.98 -5.17 14.40
CA ILE A 625 -4.00 -4.19 14.80
C ILE A 625 -5.39 -4.80 14.71
N SER A 626 -5.73 -5.49 13.61
CA SER A 626 -7.02 -6.13 13.42
C SER A 626 -7.32 -7.13 14.54
N PHE A 627 -6.33 -7.93 14.93
CA PHE A 627 -6.50 -8.89 16.00
C PHE A 627 -6.78 -8.21 17.35
N GLN A 628 -6.05 -7.14 17.68
CA GLN A 628 -6.29 -6.36 18.90
C GLN A 628 -7.67 -5.70 18.90
N VAL A 629 -8.08 -5.10 17.78
CA VAL A 629 -9.41 -4.50 17.61
C VAL A 629 -10.50 -5.56 17.76
N GLU A 630 -10.38 -6.73 17.12
CA GLU A 630 -11.36 -7.81 17.25
C GLU A 630 -11.47 -8.34 18.68
N GLN A 631 -10.37 -8.43 19.43
CA GLN A 631 -10.45 -8.79 20.86
C GLN A 631 -11.21 -7.73 21.66
N TYR A 632 -11.00 -6.45 21.37
CA TYR A 632 -11.70 -5.34 22.01
C TYR A 632 -13.21 -5.34 21.69
N LEU A 633 -13.58 -5.77 20.49
CA LEU A 633 -14.96 -5.77 19.98
C LEU A 633 -15.83 -6.93 20.46
N LYS A 634 -15.27 -7.96 21.13
CA LYS A 634 -16.00 -9.20 21.51
C LYS A 634 -17.33 -8.96 22.24
N ASP A 635 -17.40 -7.93 23.06
CA ASP A 635 -18.55 -7.56 23.88
C ASP A 635 -19.17 -6.21 23.47
N LYS A 636 -18.86 -5.72 22.26
CA LYS A 636 -19.25 -4.39 21.78
C LYS A 636 -19.92 -4.43 20.41
N ASN A 637 -20.60 -3.34 20.08
CA ASN A 637 -21.16 -3.14 18.76
C ASN A 637 -20.05 -2.65 17.80
N LEU A 638 -19.80 -3.41 16.73
CA LEU A 638 -18.82 -3.09 15.70
C LEU A 638 -19.03 -1.69 15.11
N ALA A 639 -20.26 -1.35 14.73
CA ALA A 639 -20.58 -0.11 14.06
C ALA A 639 -20.32 1.13 14.93
N GLU A 640 -20.76 1.08 16.19
CA GLU A 640 -20.57 2.18 17.14
C GLU A 640 -19.08 2.42 17.42
N GLU A 641 -18.33 1.34 17.67
CA GLU A 641 -16.91 1.42 17.95
C GLU A 641 -16.08 1.80 16.72
N MET A 642 -16.43 1.31 15.54
CA MET A 642 -15.76 1.71 14.30
C MET A 642 -15.96 3.20 14.02
N GLU A 643 -17.17 3.73 14.14
CA GLU A 643 -17.41 5.16 13.97
C GLU A 643 -16.58 5.98 14.97
N ARG A 644 -16.53 5.55 16.24
CA ARG A 644 -15.72 6.20 17.29
C ARG A 644 -14.23 6.18 16.94
N MET A 645 -13.70 5.03 16.54
CA MET A 645 -12.28 4.83 16.24
C MET A 645 -11.85 5.59 14.98
N CYS A 646 -12.66 5.58 13.91
CA CYS A 646 -12.34 6.31 12.67
C CYS A 646 -12.30 7.83 12.92
N LYS A 647 -13.12 8.36 13.82
CA LYS A 647 -13.13 9.79 14.20
C LYS A 647 -11.91 10.22 15.02
N LEU A 648 -11.09 9.29 15.52
CA LEU A 648 -9.82 9.66 16.15
C LEU A 648 -8.92 10.40 15.15
N GLY A 649 -9.00 10.03 13.87
CA GLY A 649 -8.27 10.68 12.77
C GLY A 649 -6.83 10.19 12.64
N ALA A 650 -6.11 10.79 11.69
CA ALA A 650 -4.70 10.55 11.44
C ALA A 650 -3.83 11.17 12.55
N ILE A 651 -3.84 10.61 13.75
CA ILE A 651 -2.87 10.85 14.83
C ILE A 651 -1.81 9.74 14.84
N THR A 652 -0.81 9.78 15.74
CA THR A 652 0.18 8.69 15.79
C THR A 652 -0.47 7.34 16.12
N PRO A 653 0.05 6.23 15.58
CA PRO A 653 -0.46 4.88 15.84
C PRO A 653 -0.61 4.55 17.32
N GLU A 654 0.36 4.95 18.14
CA GLU A 654 0.36 4.74 19.59
C GLU A 654 -0.81 5.49 20.27
N ALA A 655 -0.97 6.78 19.97
CA ALA A 655 -2.06 7.59 20.53
C ALA A 655 -3.44 7.07 20.07
N TRP A 656 -3.53 6.64 18.81
CA TRP A 656 -4.75 6.04 18.28
C TRP A 656 -5.09 4.74 18.99
N MET A 657 -4.15 3.80 19.13
CA MET A 657 -4.40 2.51 19.78
C MET A 657 -4.75 2.67 21.26
N GLN A 658 -4.07 3.58 21.97
CA GLN A 658 -4.40 3.91 23.35
C GLN A 658 -5.83 4.46 23.49
N ALA A 659 -6.29 5.30 22.56
CA ALA A 659 -7.64 5.86 22.57
C ALA A 659 -8.71 4.88 22.06
N ALA A 660 -8.35 4.01 21.10
CA ALA A 660 -9.25 3.06 20.47
C ALA A 660 -9.47 1.83 21.36
N VAL A 661 -8.41 1.16 21.79
CA VAL A 661 -8.50 -0.14 22.49
C VAL A 661 -7.87 -0.13 23.89
N GLY A 662 -7.28 0.99 24.33
CA GLY A 662 -6.75 1.15 25.68
C GLY A 662 -5.35 0.58 25.89
N ALA A 663 -4.64 0.20 24.82
CA ALA A 663 -3.33 -0.44 24.87
C ALA A 663 -2.48 -0.05 23.64
N PRO A 664 -1.14 -0.15 23.72
CA PRO A 664 -0.26 0.05 22.56
C PRO A 664 -0.44 -1.04 21.50
N ILE A 665 0.20 -0.85 20.35
CA ILE A 665 0.34 -1.93 19.35
C ILE A 665 1.14 -3.07 19.98
N SER A 666 0.60 -4.29 19.92
CA SER A 666 1.23 -5.47 20.53
C SER A 666 0.86 -6.76 19.81
N THR A 667 1.85 -7.62 19.62
CA THR A 667 1.70 -8.96 19.06
C THR A 667 1.21 -9.99 20.09
N GLU A 668 1.29 -9.66 21.39
CA GLU A 668 0.99 -10.58 22.47
C GLU A 668 -0.43 -11.14 22.47
N PRO A 669 -1.50 -10.35 22.20
CA PRO A 669 -2.87 -10.87 22.20
C PRO A 669 -3.07 -11.99 21.19
N MET A 670 -2.50 -11.82 19.98
CA MET A 670 -2.56 -12.83 18.92
C MET A 670 -1.74 -14.08 19.30
N ILE A 671 -0.50 -13.90 19.76
CA ILE A 671 0.37 -15.01 20.16
C ILE A 671 -0.27 -15.81 21.31
N LYS A 672 -0.84 -15.14 22.31
CA LYS A 672 -1.50 -15.80 23.44
C LYS A 672 -2.74 -16.59 22.99
N ALA A 673 -3.59 -15.99 22.16
CA ALA A 673 -4.78 -16.66 21.64
C ALA A 673 -4.43 -17.90 20.79
N ALA A 674 -3.40 -17.80 19.95
CA ALA A 674 -2.92 -18.94 19.17
C ALA A 674 -2.26 -20.01 20.05
N LYS A 675 -1.53 -19.63 21.11
CA LYS A 675 -0.97 -20.58 22.09
C LYS A 675 -2.06 -21.35 22.83
N ASP A 676 -3.14 -20.69 23.22
CA ASP A 676 -4.28 -21.36 23.85
C ASP A 676 -5.03 -22.24 22.83
N ALA A 677 -5.11 -21.82 21.57
CA ALA A 677 -5.69 -22.63 20.50
C ALA A 677 -4.91 -23.93 20.24
N VAL A 678 -3.58 -23.90 20.21
CA VAL A 678 -2.74 -25.11 20.04
C VAL A 678 -3.07 -26.18 21.09
N LYS A 679 -3.31 -25.80 22.34
CA LYS A 679 -3.62 -26.76 23.43
C LYS A 679 -4.95 -27.51 23.23
N ASN A 680 -5.81 -27.01 22.34
CA ASN A 680 -7.12 -27.57 22.07
C ASN A 680 -7.15 -28.50 20.83
N PHE A 681 -6.02 -28.75 20.15
CA PHE A 681 -5.88 -29.64 18.97
C PHE A 681 -4.71 -30.61 19.09
#